data_AF-A0A2K6VI36-F1
#
_entry.id   AF-A0A2K6VI36-F1
#
_cell.length_a   1.000
_cell.length_b   1.000
_cell.length_c   1.000
_cell.angle_alpha   90.00
_cell.angle_beta   90.00
_cell.angle_gamma   90.00
#
_symmetry.space_group_name_H-M   'P 1'
#
loop_
_entity.id
_entity.type
_entity.pdbx_description
1 polymer ?
#
loop_
_entity_poly.entity_id
_entity_poly.type
_entity_poly.pdbx_seq_one_letter_code
_entity_poly.pdbx_strand_id
1 'polypeptide(L)'
;MPEVYSYCLIIANLLTIHPIQSVARAEASFPVFISFIPELTENFAVRLLFLKKKKNEKEEGNVDVKINEKESLTDCSIGLKWAYISAIQHLFKGWLIVLQNSVFLEGVCGYAIDFAKITLIMISSFMQTMFSAPFGDREEVSVTLPDREIFKEIMIKIGSFSSYFLDQMLPKIYIILAEILGEFLITMETGMNEESLNMWRENMHWILLAVGHTLVEEDKNRNCVWQRKLLDYYDEISEEGHANINICASYIDACIDTPQILTDSSDINLIIKIIGTVFAWCSIEDELLKENGITAINPELCSTSLWCAKRLISAVGLHIQTSDSNDRFAEVSRSFTQTLVDFALQKSFRIFELMPDERKTCMDAIELLDTLAHTVPRETSKSIFLFSYLSEVRTDDHLLVRTSLMKVLVEIGSIIDDEAKQRTLYEMILIPIRVKFLSLCENPTSINNNIDDLLDCFCAVTDAAKRCTANFLFAYLAPVLKPSVNLLSANKDSSVIVNAVLQFFDCLTKRMYLYCDNHNNISLLYEALLDVIQVYGKEQAEHFKKSDSKEKTSDLILLLSILINVFDRRSRPVNLSTGKTEFAKNRSRIIAAAWNILLSVMKYEFLKLPLFRKNFYRFLKCSTEIAPEHFAKLSDYDFAIVVDYLRSGLQSDYERDDLLASSKNYFEQDISINSALSIADLGFYFAKNTRYDTAIKTFSSLVEPTFAICLNAMWQEEEESSATSTALFSLLCCTEDTCKTYVRKLLSYEANHANRTTLRTAFRTLMAHIPGKRFQQSERRDFHERLKQFLTVVEGLLVAE
;
A
#
# COMPACT_ATOMS: atom_id res chain seq x y z
N MET A 1 10.89 -32.68 7.24
CA MET A 1 11.15 -31.24 6.98
C MET A 1 9.89 -30.38 7.04
N PRO A 2 8.76 -30.76 6.39
CA PRO A 2 7.45 -30.14 6.65
C PRO A 2 7.03 -30.20 8.12
N GLU A 3 7.49 -31.23 8.82
CA GLU A 3 7.16 -31.50 10.24
C GLU A 3 7.57 -30.36 11.19
N VAL A 4 8.79 -29.83 11.09
CA VAL A 4 9.29 -28.79 12.03
C VAL A 4 8.44 -27.52 11.95
N TYR A 5 8.20 -27.04 10.73
CA TYR A 5 7.31 -25.92 10.46
C TYR A 5 5.88 -26.23 10.93
N SER A 6 5.38 -27.42 10.63
CA SER A 6 4.02 -27.84 11.02
C SER A 6 3.85 -27.85 12.54
N TYR A 7 4.83 -28.32 13.31
CA TYR A 7 4.78 -28.29 14.77
C TYR A 7 4.72 -26.86 15.32
N CYS A 8 5.54 -25.95 14.80
CA CYS A 8 5.53 -24.55 15.23
C CYS A 8 4.22 -23.85 14.87
N LEU A 9 3.68 -24.15 13.67
CA LEU A 9 2.38 -23.67 13.23
C LEU A 9 1.25 -24.20 14.13
N ILE A 10 1.30 -25.48 14.53
CA ILE A 10 0.34 -26.06 15.47
C ILE A 10 0.40 -25.36 16.83
N ILE A 11 1.61 -25.12 17.37
CA ILE A 11 1.80 -24.38 18.64
C ILE A 11 1.18 -22.98 18.53
N ALA A 12 1.51 -22.23 17.48
CA ALA A 12 1.01 -20.88 17.26
C ALA A 12 -0.53 -20.86 17.07
N ASN A 13 -1.07 -21.79 16.29
CA ASN A 13 -2.52 -21.90 16.06
C ASN A 13 -3.25 -22.29 17.35
N LEU A 14 -2.70 -23.18 18.16
CA LEU A 14 -3.31 -23.58 19.43
C LEU A 14 -3.42 -22.39 20.39
N LEU A 15 -2.38 -21.55 20.46
CA LEU A 15 -2.38 -20.32 21.27
C LEU A 15 -3.23 -19.18 20.67
N THR A 16 -3.44 -19.16 19.35
CA THR A 16 -4.19 -18.09 18.66
C THR A 16 -5.68 -18.38 18.56
N ILE A 17 -6.07 -19.64 18.30
CA ILE A 17 -7.45 -20.05 18.00
C ILE A 17 -8.22 -20.37 19.27
N HIS A 18 -7.54 -20.89 20.31
CA HIS A 18 -8.18 -21.22 21.57
C HIS A 18 -7.91 -20.14 22.62
N PRO A 19 -8.90 -19.80 23.48
CA PRO A 19 -8.66 -18.92 24.61
C PRO A 19 -7.54 -19.48 25.48
N ILE A 20 -6.52 -18.67 25.80
CA ILE A 20 -5.38 -19.11 26.63
C ILE A 20 -5.83 -19.68 27.97
N GLN A 21 -6.99 -19.21 28.49
CA GLN A 21 -7.61 -19.72 29.71
C GLN A 21 -7.97 -21.20 29.60
N SER A 22 -8.41 -21.66 28.42
CA SER A 22 -8.75 -23.06 28.18
C SER A 22 -7.49 -23.94 28.11
N VAL A 23 -6.40 -23.40 27.54
CA VAL A 23 -5.13 -24.10 27.39
C VAL A 23 -4.41 -24.23 28.75
N ALA A 24 -4.42 -23.17 29.56
CA ALA A 24 -3.77 -23.14 30.88
C ALA A 24 -4.40 -24.08 31.91
N ARG A 25 -5.67 -24.47 31.74
CA ARG A 25 -6.38 -25.43 32.62
C ARG A 25 -5.85 -26.87 32.52
N ALA A 26 -5.04 -27.18 31.52
CA ALA A 26 -4.31 -28.45 31.46
C ALA A 26 -3.08 -28.38 32.39
N GLU A 27 -3.31 -28.22 33.70
CA GLU A 27 -2.30 -27.83 34.71
C GLU A 27 -1.02 -28.68 34.65
N ALA A 28 -1.15 -30.00 34.41
CA ALA A 28 0.00 -30.90 34.35
C ALA A 28 0.84 -30.78 33.07
N SER A 29 0.25 -30.30 31.97
CA SER A 29 0.89 -30.30 30.63
C SER A 29 1.23 -28.90 30.14
N PHE A 30 0.54 -27.87 30.62
CA PHE A 30 0.77 -26.49 30.21
C PHE A 30 2.21 -26.00 30.47
N PRO A 31 2.84 -26.26 31.63
CA PRO A 31 4.22 -25.84 31.90
C PRO A 31 5.22 -26.45 30.91
N VAL A 32 5.04 -27.73 30.61
CA VAL A 32 5.87 -28.47 29.64
C VAL A 32 5.60 -27.96 28.22
N PHE A 33 4.34 -27.65 27.90
CA PHE A 33 3.97 -27.11 26.60
C PHE A 33 4.62 -25.74 26.35
N ILE A 34 4.58 -24.83 27.32
CA ILE A 34 5.20 -23.50 27.17
C ILE A 34 6.73 -23.56 27.18
N SER A 35 7.35 -24.54 27.85
CA SER A 35 8.82 -24.68 27.86
C SER A 35 9.39 -25.10 26.52
N PHE A 36 8.61 -25.76 25.65
CA PHE A 36 9.05 -26.09 24.29
C PHE A 36 9.30 -24.85 23.43
N ILE A 37 8.61 -23.73 23.67
CA ILE A 37 8.75 -22.53 22.83
C ILE A 37 10.18 -21.96 22.87
N PRO A 38 10.76 -21.63 24.05
CA PRO A 38 12.14 -21.16 24.12
C PRO A 38 13.15 -22.22 23.69
N GLU A 39 12.97 -23.50 24.05
CA GLU A 39 13.88 -24.59 23.65
C GLU A 39 13.95 -24.77 22.13
N LEU A 40 12.80 -24.79 21.46
CA LEU A 40 12.73 -24.90 20.00
C LEU A 40 13.29 -23.66 19.32
N THR A 41 13.04 -22.47 19.89
CA THR A 41 13.59 -21.21 19.39
C THR A 41 15.11 -21.27 19.38
N GLU A 42 15.73 -21.62 20.51
CA GLU A 42 17.19 -21.71 20.63
C GLU A 42 17.76 -22.74 19.66
N ASN A 43 17.11 -23.91 19.55
CA ASN A 43 17.52 -24.94 18.60
C ASN A 43 17.48 -24.44 17.15
N PHE A 44 16.41 -23.76 16.75
CA PHE A 44 16.27 -23.28 15.38
C PHE A 44 17.17 -22.08 15.08
N ALA A 45 17.42 -21.21 16.05
CA ALA A 45 18.40 -20.13 15.94
C ALA A 45 19.80 -20.72 15.67
N VAL A 46 20.25 -21.68 16.48
CA VAL A 46 21.53 -22.38 16.26
C VAL A 46 21.58 -23.08 14.91
N ARG A 47 20.49 -23.68 14.43
CA ARG A 47 20.44 -24.31 13.10
C ARG A 47 20.51 -23.32 11.93
N LEU A 48 20.06 -22.08 12.10
CA LEU A 48 20.28 -21.03 11.11
C LEU A 48 21.77 -20.74 10.91
N LEU A 49 22.59 -20.88 11.97
CA LEU A 49 24.04 -20.76 11.91
C LEU A 49 24.69 -21.92 11.15
N PHE A 50 24.32 -23.17 11.47
CA PHE A 50 24.89 -24.37 10.83
C PHE A 50 24.59 -24.48 9.33
N LEU A 51 23.47 -23.93 8.87
CA LEU A 51 23.16 -23.88 7.44
C LEU A 51 24.15 -23.02 6.64
N LYS A 52 24.80 -22.04 7.28
CA LYS A 52 25.84 -21.23 6.65
C LYS A 52 27.12 -22.05 6.41
N LYS A 53 27.52 -22.88 7.39
CA LYS A 53 28.77 -23.67 7.38
C LYS A 53 28.82 -24.76 6.29
N LYS A 54 27.70 -25.42 6.00
CA LYS A 54 27.63 -26.53 5.02
C LYS A 54 27.82 -26.14 3.55
N LYS A 55 27.78 -24.84 3.22
CA LYS A 55 27.98 -24.38 1.83
C LYS A 55 29.45 -24.48 1.41
N ASN A 56 30.39 -24.27 2.34
CA ASN A 56 31.83 -24.15 2.02
C ASN A 56 32.57 -25.48 2.07
N GLU A 57 32.20 -26.41 2.95
CA GLU A 57 32.82 -27.77 2.99
C GLU A 57 32.62 -28.55 1.68
N LYS A 58 31.64 -28.18 0.86
CA LYS A 58 31.41 -28.77 -0.46
C LYS A 58 32.07 -28.01 -1.62
N GLU A 59 32.55 -26.79 -1.39
CA GLU A 59 33.27 -26.01 -2.40
C GLU A 59 34.78 -26.27 -2.37
N GLU A 60 35.33 -26.68 -1.22
CA GLU A 60 36.75 -27.08 -1.09
C GLU A 60 37.03 -28.56 -1.41
N GLY A 61 36.00 -29.37 -1.67
CA GLY A 61 36.13 -30.80 -2.00
C GLY A 61 35.51 -31.14 -3.36
N ASN A 62 36.35 -31.51 -4.34
CA ASN A 62 36.04 -31.94 -5.72
C ASN A 62 35.76 -30.82 -6.74
N VAL A 63 36.87 -30.31 -7.32
CA VAL A 63 36.91 -29.84 -8.71
C VAL A 63 36.79 -31.07 -9.60
N ASP A 64 35.56 -31.46 -9.93
CA ASP A 64 35.14 -32.23 -11.11
C ASP A 64 33.80 -32.91 -10.77
N VAL A 65 32.86 -32.88 -11.73
CA VAL A 65 31.52 -33.52 -11.72
C VAL A 65 30.34 -32.58 -11.37
N LYS A 66 29.60 -32.25 -12.44
CA LYS A 66 28.17 -31.84 -12.54
C LYS A 66 27.75 -30.41 -12.13
N ILE A 67 27.71 -29.55 -13.14
CA ILE A 67 27.05 -28.23 -13.14
C ILE A 67 25.52 -28.35 -12.88
N ASN A 68 24.87 -29.49 -13.16
CA ASN A 68 23.43 -29.68 -12.93
C ASN A 68 23.04 -30.11 -11.49
N GLU A 69 24.00 -30.55 -10.65
CA GLU A 69 23.72 -30.87 -9.24
C GLU A 69 23.88 -29.65 -8.32
N LYS A 70 24.63 -28.61 -8.75
CA LYS A 70 24.85 -27.37 -7.98
C LYS A 70 23.59 -26.52 -7.80
N GLU A 71 22.72 -26.47 -8.80
CA GLU A 71 21.45 -25.72 -8.70
C GLU A 71 20.43 -26.41 -7.76
N SER A 72 20.33 -27.74 -7.80
CA SER A 72 19.38 -28.46 -6.91
C SER A 72 19.80 -28.47 -5.43
N LEU A 73 21.11 -28.43 -5.15
CA LEU A 73 21.66 -28.37 -3.79
C LEU A 73 21.53 -26.97 -3.16
N THR A 74 21.66 -25.91 -3.95
CA THR A 74 21.49 -24.53 -3.49
C THR A 74 20.02 -24.23 -3.15
N ASP A 75 19.08 -24.67 -3.97
CA ASP A 75 17.63 -24.55 -3.70
C ASP A 75 17.20 -25.27 -2.41
N CYS A 76 17.75 -26.46 -2.15
CA CYS A 76 17.45 -27.23 -0.93
C CYS A 76 17.94 -26.50 0.35
N SER A 77 19.08 -25.81 0.29
CA SER A 77 19.62 -25.05 1.42
C SER A 77 18.81 -23.79 1.74
N ILE A 78 18.32 -23.11 0.69
CA ILE A 78 17.48 -21.91 0.82
C ILE A 78 16.12 -22.29 1.42
N GLY A 79 15.49 -23.37 0.92
CA GLY A 79 14.24 -23.88 1.47
C GLY A 79 14.34 -24.27 2.95
N LEU A 80 15.46 -24.86 3.37
CA LEU A 80 15.71 -25.20 4.79
C LEU A 80 15.84 -23.95 5.67
N LYS A 81 16.52 -22.91 5.17
CA LYS A 81 16.67 -21.62 5.87
C LYS A 81 15.31 -20.94 6.08
N TRP A 82 14.50 -20.90 5.03
CA TRP A 82 13.13 -20.36 5.11
C TRP A 82 12.26 -21.13 6.11
N ALA A 83 12.36 -22.46 6.14
CA ALA A 83 11.61 -23.27 7.09
C ALA A 83 11.94 -22.92 8.55
N TYR A 84 13.21 -22.68 8.89
CA TYR A 84 13.61 -22.27 10.24
C TYR A 84 13.19 -20.83 10.56
N ILE A 85 13.31 -19.89 9.61
CA ILE A 85 12.84 -18.52 9.80
C ILE A 85 11.33 -18.52 10.10
N SER A 86 10.53 -19.21 9.27
CA SER A 86 9.09 -19.34 9.48
C SER A 86 8.75 -20.05 10.80
N ALA A 87 9.52 -21.06 11.20
CA ALA A 87 9.34 -21.73 12.48
C ALA A 87 9.55 -20.76 13.66
N ILE A 88 10.63 -19.98 13.66
CA ILE A 88 10.91 -18.96 14.69
C ILE A 88 9.81 -17.89 14.70
N GLN A 89 9.35 -17.44 13.54
CA GLN A 89 8.23 -16.49 13.43
C GLN A 89 6.96 -17.00 14.13
N HIS A 90 6.61 -18.27 13.93
CA HIS A 90 5.46 -18.88 14.60
C HIS A 90 5.67 -19.04 16.11
N LEU A 91 6.86 -19.43 16.54
CA LEU A 91 7.20 -19.53 17.97
C LEU A 91 7.13 -18.16 18.66
N PHE A 92 7.66 -17.10 18.03
CA PHE A 92 7.59 -15.74 18.54
C PHE A 92 6.16 -15.22 18.59
N LYS A 93 5.34 -15.53 17.57
CA LYS A 93 3.90 -15.23 17.60
C LYS A 93 3.21 -15.90 18.78
N GLY A 94 3.49 -17.19 19.03
CA GLY A 94 2.96 -17.93 20.17
C GLY A 94 3.40 -17.33 21.50
N TRP A 95 4.70 -17.04 21.65
CA TRP A 95 5.26 -16.45 22.87
C TRP A 95 4.70 -15.06 23.17
N LEU A 96 4.42 -14.24 22.16
CA LEU A 96 3.80 -12.93 22.36
C LEU A 96 2.41 -13.06 23.02
N ILE A 97 1.62 -14.05 22.62
CA ILE A 97 0.31 -14.32 23.22
C ILE A 97 0.47 -14.74 24.69
N VAL A 98 1.47 -15.58 24.98
CA VAL A 98 1.83 -15.98 26.35
C VAL A 98 2.22 -14.77 27.20
N LEU A 99 3.11 -13.91 26.69
CA LEU A 99 3.60 -12.72 27.38
C LEU A 99 2.50 -11.67 27.62
N GLN A 100 1.59 -11.48 26.66
CA GLN A 100 0.42 -10.61 26.81
C GLN A 100 -0.52 -11.05 27.94
N ASN A 101 -0.47 -12.33 28.33
CA ASN A 101 -1.31 -12.92 29.34
C ASN A 101 -0.51 -13.38 30.58
N SER A 102 0.74 -12.92 30.75
CA SER A 102 1.65 -13.37 31.82
C SER A 102 1.03 -13.25 33.21
N VAL A 103 0.41 -12.10 33.53
CA VAL A 103 -0.26 -11.83 34.82
C VAL A 103 -1.35 -12.86 35.12
N PHE A 104 -2.12 -13.27 34.10
CA PHE A 104 -3.14 -14.31 34.24
C PHE A 104 -2.51 -15.68 34.47
N LEU A 105 -1.44 -16.00 33.74
CA LEU A 105 -0.76 -17.29 33.82
C LEU A 105 -0.08 -17.52 35.17
N GLU A 106 0.53 -16.48 35.78
CA GLU A 106 1.07 -16.58 37.14
C GLU A 106 -0.01 -16.97 38.16
N GLY A 107 -1.22 -16.42 38.00
CA GLY A 107 -2.36 -16.75 38.85
C GLY A 107 -2.88 -18.18 38.68
N VAL A 108 -2.87 -18.71 37.45
CA VAL A 108 -3.38 -20.06 37.14
C VAL A 108 -2.35 -21.14 37.48
N CYS A 109 -1.08 -20.91 37.17
CA CYS A 109 -0.04 -21.91 37.35
C CYS A 109 0.30 -22.16 38.83
N GLY A 110 0.07 -21.19 39.72
CA GLY A 110 0.34 -21.33 41.15
C GLY A 110 1.83 -21.39 41.52
N TYR A 111 2.72 -21.10 40.55
CA TYR A 111 4.16 -20.93 40.75
C TYR A 111 4.65 -19.77 39.87
N ALA A 112 5.76 -19.15 40.28
CA ALA A 112 6.35 -18.03 39.55
C ALA A 112 7.04 -18.52 38.27
N ILE A 113 6.62 -18.00 37.12
CA ILE A 113 7.32 -18.16 35.84
C ILE A 113 8.10 -16.88 35.59
N ASP A 114 9.42 -16.98 35.46
CA ASP A 114 10.27 -15.83 35.15
C ASP A 114 10.17 -15.49 33.65
N PHE A 115 9.07 -14.87 33.25
CA PHE A 115 8.80 -14.46 31.87
C PHE A 115 9.89 -13.54 31.33
N ALA A 116 10.48 -12.69 32.17
CA ALA A 116 11.58 -11.81 31.81
C ALA A 116 12.79 -12.63 31.37
N LYS A 117 13.29 -13.51 32.23
CA LYS A 117 14.45 -14.37 31.92
C LYS A 117 14.23 -15.20 30.67
N ILE A 118 13.08 -15.85 30.51
CA ILE A 118 12.80 -16.69 29.34
C ILE A 118 12.78 -15.85 28.05
N THR A 119 12.08 -14.72 28.06
CA THR A 119 12.00 -13.83 26.90
C THR A 119 13.37 -13.27 26.52
N LEU A 120 14.17 -12.87 27.51
CA LEU A 120 15.53 -12.38 27.30
C LEU A 120 16.45 -13.47 26.72
N ILE A 121 16.31 -14.73 27.14
CA ILE A 121 17.06 -15.86 26.56
C ILE A 121 16.66 -16.06 25.10
N MET A 122 15.37 -16.02 24.78
CA MET A 122 14.89 -16.18 23.39
C MET A 122 15.44 -15.10 22.47
N ILE A 123 15.39 -13.83 22.90
CA ILE A 123 15.98 -12.71 22.16
C ILE A 123 17.49 -12.91 22.03
N SER A 124 18.19 -13.19 23.14
CA SER A 124 19.64 -13.32 23.15
C SER A 124 20.13 -14.46 22.25
N SER A 125 19.47 -15.62 22.27
CA SER A 125 19.82 -16.76 21.42
C SER A 125 19.70 -16.41 19.92
N PHE A 126 18.61 -15.71 19.54
CA PHE A 126 18.46 -15.23 18.17
C PHE A 126 19.53 -14.18 17.81
N MET A 127 19.74 -13.18 18.66
CA MET A 127 20.71 -12.11 18.40
C MET A 127 22.16 -12.61 18.36
N GLN A 128 22.56 -13.54 19.24
CA GLN A 128 23.87 -14.19 19.24
C GLN A 128 24.12 -14.96 17.94
N THR A 129 23.08 -15.51 17.31
CA THR A 129 23.18 -16.18 16.01
C THR A 129 23.47 -15.19 14.87
N MET A 130 22.99 -13.95 15.00
CA MET A 130 23.11 -12.92 13.96
C MET A 130 24.37 -12.07 14.10
N PHE A 131 24.77 -11.78 15.34
CA PHE A 131 26.00 -11.08 15.66
C PHE A 131 27.24 -11.96 15.46
N SER A 132 28.31 -11.35 14.97
CA SER A 132 29.67 -11.90 14.98
C SER A 132 30.34 -11.68 16.34
N ALA A 133 31.48 -12.33 16.55
CA ALA A 133 32.32 -12.08 17.73
C ALA A 133 32.62 -10.57 17.86
N PRO A 134 32.70 -10.00 19.08
CA PRO A 134 32.58 -10.66 20.38
C PRO A 134 31.14 -10.86 20.90
N PHE A 135 30.13 -10.36 20.17
CA PHE A 135 28.73 -10.31 20.65
C PHE A 135 27.92 -11.57 20.35
N GLY A 136 28.39 -12.38 19.40
CA GLY A 136 27.72 -13.61 18.98
C GLY A 136 28.66 -14.60 18.30
N ASP A 137 28.05 -15.61 17.69
CA ASP A 137 28.73 -16.81 17.18
C ASP A 137 28.89 -16.82 15.65
N ARG A 138 28.51 -15.74 14.96
CA ARG A 138 28.57 -15.69 13.48
C ARG A 138 30.01 -15.59 12.99
N GLU A 139 30.51 -16.70 12.44
CA GLU A 139 31.87 -16.83 11.88
C GLU A 139 32.01 -16.27 10.44
N GLU A 140 30.91 -16.14 9.66
CA GLU A 140 30.99 -15.71 8.26
C GLU A 140 29.85 -14.77 7.84
N VAL A 141 30.17 -13.86 6.93
CA VAL A 141 29.23 -12.96 6.28
C VAL A 141 28.63 -13.66 5.05
N SER A 142 27.41 -14.18 5.19
CA SER A 142 26.67 -14.74 4.07
C SER A 142 26.25 -13.66 3.06
N VAL A 143 26.08 -14.05 1.79
CA VAL A 143 25.49 -13.22 0.71
C VAL A 143 24.40 -12.31 1.26
N THR A 144 24.47 -11.02 0.91
CA THR A 144 23.54 -9.95 1.27
C THR A 144 22.11 -10.35 0.93
N LEU A 145 21.42 -10.90 1.92
CA LEU A 145 20.00 -11.10 1.83
C LEU A 145 19.30 -9.81 2.26
N PRO A 146 18.08 -9.57 1.78
CA PRO A 146 17.27 -8.44 2.22
C PRO A 146 16.80 -8.69 3.67
N ASP A 147 17.72 -8.56 4.63
CA ASP A 147 17.54 -8.98 6.02
C ASP A 147 16.36 -8.25 6.68
N ARG A 148 16.17 -6.96 6.36
CA ARG A 148 15.02 -6.16 6.80
C ARG A 148 13.69 -6.77 6.39
N GLU A 149 13.59 -7.31 5.18
CA GLU A 149 12.37 -7.90 4.64
C GLU A 149 12.17 -9.35 5.11
N ILE A 150 13.25 -10.14 5.17
CA ILE A 150 13.20 -11.55 5.58
C ILE A 150 12.89 -11.70 7.06
N PHE A 151 13.54 -10.89 7.90
CA PHE A 151 13.45 -10.99 9.35
C PHE A 151 12.44 -10.00 9.95
N LYS A 152 11.72 -9.22 9.13
CA LYS A 152 10.76 -8.19 9.57
C LYS A 152 9.86 -8.65 10.70
N GLU A 153 9.14 -9.76 10.51
CA GLU A 153 8.19 -10.28 11.49
C GLU A 153 8.87 -10.71 12.80
N ILE A 154 10.07 -11.30 12.72
CA ILE A 154 10.86 -11.68 13.90
C ILE A 154 11.27 -10.42 14.67
N MET A 155 11.80 -9.41 13.98
CA MET A 155 12.26 -8.17 14.60
C MET A 155 11.11 -7.37 15.21
N ILE A 156 9.92 -7.33 14.58
CA ILE A 156 8.70 -6.75 15.17
C ILE A 156 8.36 -7.42 16.51
N LYS A 157 8.49 -8.75 16.59
CA LYS A 157 8.25 -9.50 17.84
C LYS A 157 9.35 -9.25 18.87
N ILE A 158 10.62 -9.15 18.48
CA ILE A 158 11.70 -8.73 19.38
C ILE A 158 11.42 -7.34 19.96
N GLY A 159 10.97 -6.40 19.14
CA GLY A 159 10.54 -5.08 19.60
C GLY A 159 9.40 -5.15 20.60
N SER A 160 8.37 -5.95 20.28
CA SER A 160 7.21 -6.18 21.16
C SER A 160 7.60 -6.84 22.48
N PHE A 161 8.53 -7.80 22.48
CA PHE A 161 9.06 -8.45 23.66
C PHE A 161 9.85 -7.48 24.54
N SER A 162 10.73 -6.71 23.91
CA SER A 162 11.58 -5.72 24.58
C SER A 162 10.76 -4.67 25.31
N SER A 163 9.57 -4.32 24.78
CA SER A 163 8.60 -3.41 25.41
C SER A 163 8.20 -3.81 26.83
N TYR A 164 8.23 -5.10 27.18
CA TYR A 164 7.85 -5.59 28.51
C TYR A 164 9.00 -5.49 29.52
N PHE A 165 10.23 -5.31 29.05
CA PHE A 165 11.47 -5.50 29.82
C PHE A 165 12.49 -4.40 29.51
N LEU A 166 12.02 -3.16 29.37
CA LEU A 166 12.83 -2.02 28.93
C LEU A 166 14.03 -1.75 29.83
N ASP A 167 13.86 -1.89 31.15
CA ASP A 167 14.94 -1.76 32.15
C ASP A 167 16.13 -2.69 31.89
N GLN A 168 15.88 -3.89 31.39
CA GLN A 168 16.96 -4.84 31.09
C GLN A 168 17.44 -4.74 29.64
N MET A 169 16.55 -4.36 28.72
CA MET A 169 16.84 -4.34 27.29
C MET A 169 17.55 -3.08 26.82
N LEU A 170 17.14 -1.90 27.28
CA LEU A 170 17.74 -0.64 26.84
C LEU A 170 19.23 -0.55 27.23
N PRO A 171 19.66 -0.90 28.46
CA PRO A 171 21.08 -0.87 28.80
C PRO A 171 21.90 -1.83 27.93
N LYS A 172 21.40 -3.03 27.65
CA LYS A 172 22.07 -3.99 26.77
C LYS A 172 22.21 -3.47 25.34
N ILE A 173 21.15 -2.90 24.79
CA ILE A 173 21.18 -2.31 23.45
C ILE A 173 22.19 -1.17 23.38
N TYR A 174 22.19 -0.27 24.38
CA TYR A 174 23.12 0.85 24.42
C TYR A 174 24.58 0.38 24.55
N ILE A 175 24.87 -0.57 25.44
CA ILE A 175 26.23 -1.10 25.61
C ILE A 175 26.74 -1.70 24.30
N ILE A 176 25.96 -2.58 23.66
CA ILE A 176 26.35 -3.21 22.39
C ILE A 176 26.56 -2.15 21.31
N LEU A 177 25.63 -1.19 21.17
CA LEU A 177 25.74 -0.11 20.19
C LEU A 177 26.97 0.77 20.42
N ALA A 178 27.24 1.15 21.67
CA ALA A 178 28.39 1.98 22.04
C ALA A 178 29.72 1.24 21.88
N GLU A 179 29.79 -0.05 22.22
CA GLU A 179 30.99 -0.88 22.03
C GLU A 179 31.29 -1.11 20.55
N ILE A 180 30.28 -1.40 19.72
CA ILE A 180 30.44 -1.52 18.26
C ILE A 180 30.95 -0.20 17.68
N LEU A 181 30.38 0.93 18.09
CA LEU A 181 30.83 2.24 17.61
C LEU A 181 32.27 2.55 18.07
N GLY A 182 32.59 2.27 19.33
CA GLY A 182 33.94 2.45 19.87
C GLY A 182 34.99 1.59 19.17
N GLU A 183 34.66 0.33 18.85
CA GLU A 183 35.52 -0.56 18.06
C GLU A 183 35.80 0.04 16.67
N PHE A 184 34.79 0.62 16.02
CA PHE A 184 34.98 1.29 14.73
C PHE A 184 35.95 2.47 14.82
N LEU A 185 35.77 3.33 15.83
CA LEU A 185 36.61 4.51 16.02
C LEU A 185 38.07 4.13 16.29
N ILE A 186 38.32 3.10 17.11
CA ILE A 186 39.68 2.58 17.36
C ILE A 186 40.29 2.03 16.07
N THR A 187 39.49 1.32 15.26
CA THR A 187 39.97 0.66 14.04
C THR A 187 40.21 1.62 12.89
N MET A 188 39.55 2.78 12.87
CA MET A 188 39.90 3.89 11.98
C MET A 188 41.33 4.40 12.24
N GLU A 189 41.83 4.33 13.49
CA GLU A 189 43.20 4.73 13.83
C GLU A 189 44.24 3.64 13.55
N THR A 190 43.91 2.37 13.85
CA THR A 190 44.87 1.25 13.78
C THR A 190 44.86 0.49 12.45
N GLY A 191 43.81 0.67 11.64
CA GLY A 191 43.50 -0.18 10.49
C GLY A 191 42.83 -1.50 10.90
N MET A 192 42.04 -2.08 9.98
CA MET A 192 41.35 -3.35 10.17
C MET A 192 41.40 -4.19 8.88
N ASN A 193 41.48 -5.52 9.00
CA ASN A 193 41.40 -6.40 7.83
C ASN A 193 39.96 -6.46 7.28
N GLU A 194 39.80 -6.91 6.05
CA GLU A 194 38.51 -6.93 5.35
C GLU A 194 37.48 -7.84 6.03
N GLU A 195 37.89 -9.00 6.55
CA GLU A 195 37.01 -9.95 7.23
C GLU A 195 36.44 -9.36 8.53
N SER A 196 37.29 -8.78 9.38
CA SER A 196 36.90 -8.08 10.60
C SER A 196 36.01 -6.88 10.29
N LEU A 197 36.26 -6.14 9.20
CA LEU A 197 35.41 -5.03 8.78
C LEU A 197 34.03 -5.50 8.35
N ASN A 198 33.95 -6.62 7.64
CA ASN A 198 32.67 -7.20 7.24
C ASN A 198 31.89 -7.74 8.44
N MET A 199 32.56 -8.38 9.41
CA MET A 199 31.94 -8.80 10.67
C MET A 199 31.42 -7.62 11.48
N TRP A 200 32.21 -6.55 11.58
CA TRP A 200 31.83 -5.32 12.26
C TRP A 200 30.61 -4.66 11.59
N ARG A 201 30.61 -4.57 10.25
CA ARG A 201 29.49 -4.02 9.46
C ARG A 201 28.19 -4.78 9.72
N GLU A 202 28.25 -6.10 9.81
CA GLU A 202 27.12 -6.95 10.17
C GLU A 202 26.64 -6.70 11.59
N ASN A 203 27.56 -6.57 12.56
CA ASN A 203 27.18 -6.22 13.92
C ASN A 203 26.45 -4.87 13.97
N MET A 204 26.97 -3.86 13.26
CA MET A 204 26.33 -2.55 13.20
C MET A 204 24.95 -2.61 12.50
N HIS A 205 24.83 -3.40 11.43
CA HIS A 205 23.56 -3.63 10.76
C HIS A 205 22.51 -4.21 11.72
N TRP A 206 22.83 -5.30 12.42
CA TRP A 206 21.88 -5.99 13.30
C TRP A 206 21.50 -5.18 14.54
N ILE A 207 22.42 -4.43 15.13
CA ILE A 207 22.09 -3.58 16.28
C ILE A 207 21.19 -2.41 15.87
N LEU A 208 21.38 -1.81 14.68
CA LEU A 208 20.50 -0.76 14.17
C LEU A 208 19.08 -1.28 13.91
N LEU A 209 18.93 -2.51 13.41
CA LEU A 209 17.63 -3.17 13.29
C LEU A 209 16.97 -3.38 14.67
N ALA A 210 17.75 -3.84 15.65
CA ALA A 210 17.25 -4.04 17.01
C ALA A 210 16.81 -2.71 17.65
N VAL A 211 17.57 -1.63 17.50
CA VAL A 211 17.20 -0.28 17.98
C VAL A 211 15.89 0.18 17.31
N GLY A 212 15.81 0.12 15.98
CA GLY A 212 14.67 0.60 15.22
C GLY A 212 13.36 -0.14 15.50
N HIS A 213 13.42 -1.41 15.94
CA HIS A 213 12.25 -2.19 16.34
C HIS A 213 11.94 -2.12 17.84
N THR A 214 12.95 -2.00 18.71
CA THR A 214 12.76 -1.91 20.17
C THR A 214 12.21 -0.56 20.60
N LEU A 215 12.62 0.54 19.97
CA LEU A 215 12.13 1.86 20.35
C LEU A 215 10.85 2.25 19.62
N VAL A 216 10.70 1.84 18.36
CA VAL A 216 9.67 2.37 17.44
C VAL A 216 8.80 1.25 16.89
N GLU A 217 7.48 1.43 16.89
CA GLU A 217 6.49 0.55 16.27
C GLU A 217 5.79 1.21 15.07
N GLU A 218 5.09 0.41 14.26
CA GLU A 218 4.24 0.90 13.16
C GLU A 218 2.77 0.90 13.62
N ASP A 219 2.11 2.06 13.53
CA ASP A 219 0.68 2.17 13.84
C ASP A 219 -0.21 1.57 12.72
N LYS A 220 -1.54 1.64 12.88
CA LYS A 220 -2.50 1.15 11.88
C LYS A 220 -2.39 1.83 10.51
N ASN A 221 -1.88 3.06 10.48
CA ASN A 221 -1.65 3.85 9.29
C ASN A 221 -0.22 3.66 8.74
N ARG A 222 0.58 2.77 9.34
CA ARG A 222 2.00 2.52 9.06
C ARG A 222 2.92 3.69 9.39
N ASN A 223 2.49 4.60 10.26
CA ASN A 223 3.37 5.63 10.79
C ASN A 223 4.31 5.02 11.83
N CYS A 224 5.56 5.48 11.86
CA CYS A 224 6.54 5.06 12.87
C CYS A 224 6.38 5.91 14.13
N VAL A 225 5.94 5.30 15.23
CA VAL A 225 5.64 5.96 16.52
C VAL A 225 6.41 5.30 17.66
N TRP A 226 6.66 6.02 18.75
CA TRP A 226 7.23 5.39 19.95
C TRP A 226 6.31 4.31 20.50
N GLN A 227 6.89 3.22 20.98
CA GLN A 227 6.10 2.24 21.72
C GLN A 227 5.53 2.89 22.98
N ARG A 228 4.24 2.71 23.24
CA ARG A 228 3.58 3.36 24.38
C ARG A 228 4.30 3.09 25.72
N LYS A 229 4.73 1.85 25.94
CA LYS A 229 5.47 1.47 27.16
C LYS A 229 6.84 2.15 27.29
N LEU A 230 7.45 2.56 26.18
CA LEU A 230 8.71 3.32 26.20
C LEU A 230 8.47 4.74 26.74
N LEU A 231 7.34 5.35 26.40
CA LEU A 231 6.94 6.65 26.92
C LEU A 231 6.60 6.56 28.41
N ASP A 232 5.79 5.55 28.79
CA ASP A 232 5.47 5.28 30.20
C ASP A 232 6.77 5.06 31.02
N TYR A 233 7.71 4.28 30.46
CA TYR A 233 9.04 4.06 31.04
C TYR A 233 9.85 5.35 31.21
N TYR A 234 9.87 6.22 30.19
CA TYR A 234 10.59 7.49 30.25
C TYR A 234 10.03 8.38 31.36
N ASP A 235 8.71 8.44 31.50
CA ASP A 235 8.06 9.25 32.54
C ASP A 235 8.40 8.72 33.95
N GLU A 236 8.37 7.39 34.15
CA GLU A 236 8.72 6.74 35.42
C GLU A 236 10.15 7.08 35.88
N ILE A 237 11.14 6.98 34.98
CA ILE A 237 12.55 7.24 35.34
C ILE A 237 12.91 8.73 35.39
N SER A 238 12.10 9.59 34.77
CA SER A 238 12.36 11.04 34.73
C SER A 238 11.80 11.79 35.95
N GLU A 239 11.07 11.13 36.85
CA GLU A 239 10.64 11.74 38.12
C GLU A 239 11.82 12.04 39.07
N GLU A 240 12.97 11.37 38.91
CA GLU A 240 14.12 11.50 39.82
C GLU A 240 15.14 12.60 39.45
N GLY A 241 15.01 13.26 38.31
CA GLY A 241 15.92 14.34 37.92
C GLY A 241 15.43 15.15 36.73
N HIS A 242 15.50 16.48 36.83
CA HIS A 242 15.25 17.36 35.69
C HIS A 242 16.32 17.09 34.61
N ALA A 243 15.97 16.32 33.57
CA ALA A 243 16.76 16.28 32.35
C ALA A 243 16.92 17.72 31.87
N ASN A 244 18.12 18.27 31.99
CA ASN A 244 18.38 19.64 31.60
C ASN A 244 18.31 19.68 30.06
N ILE A 245 17.20 20.20 29.53
CA ILE A 245 16.88 20.23 28.10
C ILE A 245 18.08 20.71 27.26
N ASN A 246 18.83 21.69 27.75
CA ASN A 246 20.02 22.22 27.08
C ASN A 246 21.17 21.21 26.98
N ILE A 247 21.32 20.33 27.98
CA ILE A 247 22.32 19.25 27.97
C ILE A 247 21.93 18.21 26.92
N CYS A 248 20.64 17.86 26.82
CA CYS A 248 20.17 16.92 25.79
C CYS A 248 20.40 17.45 24.38
N ALA A 249 20.06 18.72 24.12
CA ALA A 249 20.33 19.35 22.82
C ALA A 249 21.83 19.37 22.49
N SER A 250 22.65 19.88 23.43
CA SER A 250 24.11 19.95 23.23
C SER A 250 24.75 18.58 23.02
N TYR A 251 24.20 17.52 23.63
CA TYR A 251 24.66 16.16 23.41
C TYR A 251 24.34 15.66 22.01
N ILE A 252 23.11 15.85 21.52
CA ILE A 252 22.75 15.46 20.16
C ILE A 252 23.57 16.24 19.13
N ASP A 253 23.79 17.54 19.36
CA ASP A 253 24.68 18.36 18.53
C ASP A 253 26.11 17.77 18.53
N ALA A 254 26.67 17.44 19.70
CA ALA A 254 27.99 16.82 19.80
C ALA A 254 28.07 15.44 19.14
N CYS A 255 27.00 14.65 19.18
CA CYS A 255 26.90 13.38 18.47
C CYS A 255 26.99 13.56 16.96
N ILE A 256 26.45 14.65 16.41
CA ILE A 256 26.48 14.90 14.95
C ILE A 256 27.77 15.61 14.54
N ASP A 257 28.17 16.66 15.25
CA ASP A 257 29.28 17.54 14.87
C ASP A 257 30.66 16.98 15.25
N THR A 258 30.74 16.20 16.34
CA THR A 258 31.99 15.64 16.87
C THR A 258 31.84 14.18 17.32
N PRO A 259 31.38 13.26 16.44
CA PRO A 259 31.04 11.88 16.81
C PRO A 259 32.23 11.06 17.32
N GLN A 260 33.46 11.52 17.09
CA GLN A 260 34.70 10.89 17.56
C GLN A 260 34.92 11.05 19.08
N ILE A 261 34.28 12.05 19.72
CA ILE A 261 34.51 12.44 21.13
C ILE A 261 33.23 12.25 21.96
N LEU A 262 32.58 11.09 21.83
CA LEU A 262 31.37 10.80 22.60
C LEU A 262 31.69 10.63 24.08
N THR A 263 31.26 11.59 24.90
CA THR A 263 31.34 11.48 26.36
C THR A 263 30.07 10.83 26.91
N ASP A 264 30.22 9.71 27.62
CA ASP A 264 29.11 9.06 28.32
C ASP A 264 28.73 9.86 29.59
N SER A 265 27.82 10.82 29.44
CA SER A 265 27.34 11.64 30.57
C SER A 265 26.24 10.90 31.33
N SER A 266 26.38 10.76 32.66
CA SER A 266 25.31 10.22 33.53
C SER A 266 24.04 11.06 33.53
N ASP A 267 24.12 12.33 33.10
CA ASP A 267 23.02 13.29 33.16
C ASP A 267 22.00 13.13 32.02
N ILE A 268 22.27 12.22 31.08
CA ILE A 268 21.48 12.04 29.86
C ILE A 268 20.72 10.72 29.95
N ASN A 269 19.41 10.80 29.72
CA ASN A 269 18.54 9.63 29.68
C ASN A 269 18.99 8.64 28.59
N LEU A 270 18.93 7.34 28.90
CA LEU A 270 19.39 6.27 28.04
C LEU A 270 18.73 6.25 26.65
N ILE A 271 17.46 6.64 26.54
CA ILE A 271 16.75 6.76 25.25
C ILE A 271 17.41 7.83 24.38
N ILE A 272 17.72 8.99 24.97
CA ILE A 272 18.40 10.09 24.27
C ILE A 272 19.82 9.68 23.89
N LYS A 273 20.51 8.94 24.76
CA LYS A 273 21.83 8.36 24.44
C LYS A 273 21.77 7.44 23.23
N ILE A 274 20.81 6.50 23.18
CA ILE A 274 20.66 5.59 22.03
C ILE A 274 20.39 6.39 20.75
N ILE A 275 19.51 7.39 20.79
CA ILE A 275 19.25 8.27 19.64
C ILE A 275 20.55 8.96 19.21
N GLY A 276 21.26 9.61 20.14
CA GLY A 276 22.53 10.30 19.86
C GLY A 276 23.59 9.37 19.26
N THR A 277 23.79 8.17 19.82
CA THR A 277 24.76 7.19 19.30
C THR A 277 24.42 6.71 17.90
N VAL A 278 23.13 6.52 17.57
CA VAL A 278 22.70 6.20 16.19
C VAL A 278 23.05 7.34 15.23
N PHE A 279 22.80 8.59 15.63
CA PHE A 279 23.14 9.76 14.80
C PHE A 279 24.64 10.01 14.70
N ALA A 280 25.42 9.66 15.74
CA ALA A 280 26.88 9.69 15.68
C ALA A 280 27.43 8.71 14.65
N TRP A 281 26.90 7.47 14.61
CA TRP A 281 27.22 6.54 13.54
C TRP A 281 26.82 7.09 12.17
N CYS A 282 25.60 7.61 12.03
CA CYS A 282 25.13 8.15 10.75
C CYS A 282 26.04 9.28 10.27
N SER A 283 26.56 10.12 11.18
CA SER A 283 27.49 11.21 10.91
C SER A 283 28.85 10.70 10.44
N ILE A 284 29.46 9.75 11.16
CA ILE A 284 30.72 9.10 10.74
C ILE A 284 30.58 8.46 9.35
N GLU A 285 29.46 7.77 9.10
CA GLU A 285 29.18 7.17 7.80
C GLU A 285 29.01 8.22 6.69
N ASP A 286 28.41 9.38 6.98
CA ASP A 286 28.29 10.51 6.03
C ASP A 286 29.65 11.15 5.73
N GLU A 287 30.49 11.35 6.75
CA GLU A 287 31.87 11.86 6.59
C GLU A 287 32.73 10.90 5.76
N LEU A 288 32.67 9.60 6.04
CA LEU A 288 33.38 8.58 5.27
C LEU A 288 32.97 8.56 3.81
N LEU A 289 31.66 8.65 3.54
CA LEU A 289 31.14 8.73 2.18
C LEU A 289 31.63 9.99 1.48
N LYS A 290 31.60 11.14 2.16
CA LYS A 290 32.05 12.43 1.62
C LYS A 290 33.55 12.44 1.31
N GLU A 291 34.39 11.88 2.18
CA GLU A 291 35.85 11.94 2.04
C GLU A 291 36.42 10.86 1.12
N ASN A 292 35.84 9.65 1.15
CA ASN A 292 36.43 8.46 0.53
C ASN A 292 35.52 7.81 -0.54
N GLY A 293 34.32 8.34 -0.76
CA GLY A 293 33.36 7.84 -1.74
C GLY A 293 32.71 6.51 -1.35
N ILE A 294 31.99 5.91 -2.31
CA ILE A 294 31.17 4.71 -2.09
C ILE A 294 31.97 3.49 -1.60
N THR A 295 33.25 3.38 -1.96
CA THR A 295 34.10 2.24 -1.57
C THR A 295 34.40 2.17 -0.08
N ALA A 296 34.25 3.28 0.65
CA ALA A 296 34.48 3.32 2.09
C ALA A 296 33.31 2.79 2.92
N ILE A 297 32.10 2.81 2.36
CA ILE A 297 30.87 2.42 3.06
C ILE A 297 30.32 1.09 2.55
N ASN A 298 29.38 0.50 3.28
CA ASN A 298 28.60 -0.65 2.83
C ASN A 298 27.18 -0.16 2.49
N PRO A 299 26.70 -0.32 1.24
CA PRO A 299 25.37 0.18 0.84
C PRO A 299 24.20 -0.40 1.64
N GLU A 300 24.27 -1.67 2.08
CA GLU A 300 23.23 -2.32 2.91
C GLU A 300 23.22 -1.76 4.34
N LEU A 301 24.40 -1.51 4.90
CA LEU A 301 24.52 -0.83 6.20
C LEU A 301 24.00 0.60 6.11
N CYS A 302 24.39 1.36 5.09
CA CYS A 302 23.91 2.73 4.87
C CYS A 302 22.38 2.78 4.69
N SER A 303 21.83 1.84 3.93
CA SER A 303 20.38 1.62 3.81
C SER A 303 19.72 1.38 5.17
N THR A 304 20.37 0.63 6.06
CA THR A 304 19.89 0.37 7.43
C THR A 304 20.02 1.58 8.36
N SER A 305 21.11 2.34 8.25
CA SER A 305 21.32 3.61 8.94
C SER A 305 20.21 4.60 8.62
N LEU A 306 19.90 4.79 7.33
CA LEU A 306 18.81 5.66 6.86
C LEU A 306 17.44 5.20 7.37
N TRP A 307 17.17 3.89 7.29
CA TRP A 307 15.92 3.31 7.78
C TRP A 307 15.76 3.53 9.29
N CYS A 308 16.82 3.35 10.07
CA CYS A 308 16.77 3.56 11.51
C CYS A 308 16.57 5.05 11.85
N ALA A 309 17.33 5.94 11.21
CA ALA A 309 17.18 7.39 11.36
C ALA A 309 15.76 7.86 11.00
N LYS A 310 15.18 7.35 9.90
CA LYS A 310 13.80 7.61 9.49
C LYS A 310 12.80 7.25 10.60
N ARG A 311 12.94 6.04 11.18
CA ARG A 311 12.03 5.57 12.23
C ARG A 311 12.11 6.45 13.47
N LEU A 312 13.33 6.82 13.90
CA LEU A 312 13.54 7.68 15.06
C LEU A 312 12.97 9.09 14.82
N ILE A 313 13.27 9.72 13.68
CA ILE A 313 12.76 11.07 13.36
C ILE A 313 11.23 11.07 13.24
N SER A 314 10.65 10.06 12.60
CA SER A 314 9.18 9.92 12.51
C SER A 314 8.55 9.85 13.89
N ALA A 315 9.11 9.03 14.79
CA ALA A 315 8.59 8.87 16.14
C ALA A 315 8.73 10.16 16.95
N VAL A 316 9.87 10.85 16.86
CA VAL A 316 10.08 12.20 17.42
C VAL A 316 9.01 13.17 16.93
N GLY A 317 8.85 13.31 15.61
CA GLY A 317 7.95 14.29 14.99
C GLY A 317 6.48 14.05 15.34
N LEU A 318 6.01 12.81 15.23
CA LEU A 318 4.61 12.47 15.53
C LEU A 318 4.29 12.60 17.02
N HIS A 319 5.23 12.27 17.91
CA HIS A 319 5.06 12.50 19.35
C HIS A 319 4.92 14.00 19.63
N ILE A 320 5.83 14.82 19.09
CA ILE A 320 5.78 16.29 19.23
C ILE A 320 4.43 16.88 18.75
N GLN A 321 3.85 16.34 17.67
CA GLN A 321 2.58 16.78 17.11
C GLN A 321 1.34 16.37 17.95
N THR A 322 1.42 15.22 18.63
CA THR A 322 0.27 14.62 19.34
C THR A 322 0.28 14.87 20.84
N SER A 323 1.43 15.18 21.42
CA SER A 323 1.61 15.45 22.85
C SER A 323 1.09 16.81 23.29
N ASP A 324 0.57 16.84 24.52
CA ASP A 324 0.19 18.07 25.21
C ASP A 324 1.43 18.90 25.60
N SER A 325 1.21 20.18 25.96
CA SER A 325 2.30 21.11 26.33
C SER A 325 3.12 20.69 27.56
N ASN A 326 2.62 19.75 28.37
CA ASN A 326 3.25 19.31 29.61
C ASN A 326 4.06 18.00 29.45
N ASP A 327 4.10 17.44 28.24
CA ASP A 327 4.87 16.22 27.95
C ASP A 327 6.37 16.54 27.91
N ARG A 328 7.10 16.03 28.92
CA ARG A 328 8.53 16.28 29.10
C ARG A 328 9.36 15.72 27.96
N PHE A 329 9.03 14.52 27.47
CA PHE A 329 9.78 13.90 26.38
C PHE A 329 9.59 14.67 25.07
N ALA A 330 8.39 15.19 24.81
CA ALA A 330 8.12 16.06 23.68
C ALA A 330 8.86 17.41 23.81
N GLU A 331 8.95 17.99 25.00
CA GLU A 331 9.75 19.20 25.26
C GLU A 331 11.24 18.97 24.98
N VAL A 332 11.82 17.89 25.53
CA VAL A 332 13.21 17.50 25.29
C VAL A 332 13.43 17.21 23.80
N SER A 333 12.51 16.50 23.14
CA SER A 333 12.62 16.18 21.71
C SER A 333 12.63 17.43 20.82
N ARG A 334 11.78 18.43 21.12
CA ARG A 334 11.77 19.72 20.39
C ARG A 334 13.11 20.43 20.44
N SER A 335 13.92 20.24 21.49
CA SER A 335 15.20 20.93 21.66
C SER A 335 16.28 20.51 20.67
N PHE A 336 16.21 19.29 20.12
CA PHE A 336 17.21 18.75 19.18
C PHE A 336 16.63 18.39 17.80
N THR A 337 15.31 18.51 17.61
CA THR A 337 14.66 18.06 16.35
C THR A 337 15.21 18.80 15.12
N GLN A 338 15.50 20.10 15.22
CA GLN A 338 16.06 20.87 14.09
C GLN A 338 17.42 20.30 13.65
N THR A 339 18.31 19.96 14.59
CA THR A 339 19.61 19.34 14.30
C THR A 339 19.44 18.02 13.54
N LEU A 340 18.51 17.17 13.98
CA LEU A 340 18.23 15.90 13.29
C LEU A 340 17.71 16.11 11.86
N VAL A 341 16.85 17.12 11.66
CA VAL A 341 16.30 17.47 10.34
C VAL A 341 17.38 17.98 9.40
N ASP A 342 18.23 18.89 9.88
CA ASP A 342 19.31 19.48 9.08
C ASP A 342 20.31 18.41 8.65
N PHE A 343 20.69 17.52 9.57
CA PHE A 343 21.55 16.38 9.27
C PHE A 343 20.90 15.37 8.30
N ALA A 344 19.62 15.04 8.50
CA ALA A 344 18.90 14.13 7.61
C ALA A 344 18.80 14.66 6.18
N LEU A 345 18.60 15.98 6.01
CA LEU A 345 18.67 16.62 4.70
C LEU A 345 20.07 16.46 4.10
N GLN A 346 21.13 16.81 4.84
CA GLN A 346 22.52 16.66 4.38
C GLN A 346 22.80 15.25 3.87
N LYS A 347 22.53 14.24 4.70
CA LYS A 347 22.84 12.84 4.39
C LYS A 347 22.05 12.33 3.19
N SER A 348 20.74 12.64 3.11
CA SER A 348 19.92 12.22 1.96
C SER A 348 20.42 12.80 0.65
N PHE A 349 20.74 14.11 0.59
CA PHE A 349 21.24 14.73 -0.64
C PHE A 349 22.66 14.26 -1.00
N ARG A 350 23.52 13.99 -0.01
CA ARG A 350 24.84 13.37 -0.23
C ARG A 350 24.73 12.01 -0.91
N ILE A 351 23.75 11.20 -0.53
CA ILE A 351 23.51 9.89 -1.14
C ILE A 351 23.11 10.02 -2.60
N PHE A 352 22.23 10.96 -2.95
CA PHE A 352 21.86 11.19 -4.34
C PHE A 352 23.05 11.67 -5.19
N GLU A 353 23.95 12.46 -4.59
CA GLU A 353 25.16 12.96 -5.24
C GLU A 353 26.19 11.84 -5.49
N LEU A 354 26.46 10.99 -4.49
CA LEU A 354 27.59 10.06 -4.49
C LEU A 354 27.22 8.59 -4.76
N MET A 355 25.94 8.23 -4.67
CA MET A 355 25.45 6.86 -4.87
C MET A 355 24.18 6.77 -5.75
N PRO A 356 24.08 7.49 -6.90
CA PRO A 356 22.84 7.56 -7.69
C PRO A 356 22.36 6.21 -8.26
N ASP A 357 23.27 5.25 -8.43
CA ASP A 357 22.98 3.91 -8.96
C ASP A 357 22.52 2.91 -7.88
N GLU A 358 22.66 3.24 -6.59
CA GLU A 358 22.27 2.39 -5.47
C GLU A 358 20.78 2.55 -5.15
N ARG A 359 19.93 1.91 -5.96
CA ARG A 359 18.47 2.07 -5.92
C ARG A 359 17.86 1.90 -4.53
N LYS A 360 18.27 0.88 -3.76
CA LYS A 360 17.72 0.61 -2.42
C LYS A 360 18.06 1.75 -1.45
N THR A 361 19.33 2.12 -1.37
CA THR A 361 19.82 3.21 -0.51
C THR A 361 19.21 4.55 -0.90
N CYS A 362 19.09 4.84 -2.19
CA CYS A 362 18.41 6.04 -2.68
C CYS A 362 16.91 6.05 -2.32
N MET A 363 16.22 4.91 -2.40
CA MET A 363 14.82 4.82 -1.95
C MET A 363 14.68 5.05 -0.44
N ASP A 364 15.58 4.52 0.39
CA ASP A 364 15.57 4.80 1.83
C ASP A 364 15.86 6.28 2.15
N ALA A 365 16.75 6.93 1.40
CA ALA A 365 16.99 8.38 1.49
C ALA A 365 15.73 9.20 1.11
N ILE A 366 14.98 8.75 0.09
CA ILE A 366 13.69 9.36 -0.30
C ILE A 366 12.63 9.15 0.79
N GLU A 367 12.53 7.95 1.37
CA GLU A 367 11.60 7.69 2.47
C GLU A 367 11.94 8.52 3.73
N LEU A 368 13.22 8.79 3.97
CA LEU A 368 13.66 9.72 5.02
C LEU A 368 13.17 11.14 4.70
N LEU A 369 13.37 11.65 3.49
CA LEU A 369 12.86 12.96 3.07
C LEU A 369 11.32 13.06 3.14
N ASP A 370 10.61 11.99 2.79
CA ASP A 370 9.15 11.91 2.88
C ASP A 370 8.69 12.00 4.33
N THR A 371 9.43 11.35 5.23
CA THR A 371 9.21 11.44 6.67
C THR A 371 9.41 12.87 7.18
N LEU A 372 10.44 13.59 6.69
CA LEU A 372 10.65 14.99 7.05
C LEU A 372 9.46 15.86 6.64
N ALA A 373 8.96 15.69 5.42
CA ALA A 373 7.83 16.43 4.88
C ALA A 373 6.50 16.20 5.62
N HIS A 374 6.32 15.04 6.26
CA HIS A 374 5.05 14.65 6.89
C HIS A 374 5.07 14.70 8.43
N THR A 375 6.20 14.42 9.07
CA THR A 375 6.28 14.29 10.55
C THR A 375 6.94 15.47 11.24
N VAL A 376 7.79 16.24 10.53
CA VAL A 376 8.48 17.44 11.05
C VAL A 376 8.42 18.60 10.05
N PRO A 377 7.24 18.91 9.46
CA PRO A 377 7.14 19.88 8.35
C PRO A 377 7.60 21.29 8.74
N ARG A 378 7.42 21.69 10.01
CA ARG A 378 7.80 23.02 10.48
C ARG A 378 9.31 23.18 10.50
N GLU A 379 10.01 22.20 11.04
CA GLU A 379 11.47 22.15 11.17
C GLU A 379 12.11 21.99 9.77
N THR A 380 11.53 21.15 8.91
CA THR A 380 11.98 21.00 7.52
C THR A 380 11.84 22.30 6.73
N SER A 381 10.73 23.02 6.86
CA SER A 381 10.52 24.31 6.18
C SER A 381 11.49 25.42 6.64
N LYS A 382 12.02 25.30 7.87
CA LYS A 382 12.94 26.27 8.49
C LYS A 382 14.41 25.97 8.23
N SER A 383 14.74 24.76 7.78
CA SER A 383 16.13 24.38 7.53
C SER A 383 16.80 25.37 6.59
N ILE A 384 17.93 25.91 7.04
CA ILE A 384 18.72 26.88 6.25
C ILE A 384 19.41 26.21 5.05
N PHE A 385 19.58 24.89 5.10
CA PHE A 385 20.30 24.11 4.08
C PHE A 385 19.39 23.58 2.97
N LEU A 386 18.06 23.65 3.15
CA LEU A 386 17.12 23.06 2.20
C LEU A 386 17.33 23.60 0.77
N PHE A 387 17.38 24.92 0.61
CA PHE A 387 17.54 25.53 -0.72
C PHE A 387 18.91 25.25 -1.35
N SER A 388 19.98 25.20 -0.56
CA SER A 388 21.31 24.86 -1.09
C SER A 388 21.32 23.43 -1.62
N TYR A 389 20.81 22.47 -0.86
CA TYR A 389 20.77 21.08 -1.33
C TYR A 389 19.87 20.91 -2.56
N LEU A 390 18.72 21.57 -2.59
CA LEU A 390 17.83 21.53 -3.76
C LEU A 390 18.46 22.11 -5.02
N SER A 391 19.33 23.12 -4.88
CA SER A 391 20.05 23.71 -6.01
C SER A 391 21.09 22.77 -6.62
N GLU A 392 21.55 21.79 -5.85
CA GLU A 392 22.56 20.80 -6.27
C GLU A 392 21.92 19.54 -6.85
N VAL A 393 20.60 19.33 -6.65
CA VAL A 393 19.88 18.19 -7.22
C VAL A 393 19.93 18.26 -8.74
N ARG A 394 20.73 17.37 -9.33
CA ARG A 394 20.67 17.13 -10.76
C ARG A 394 19.47 16.23 -11.03
N THR A 395 18.44 16.79 -11.66
CA THR A 395 17.29 16.02 -12.17
C THR A 395 17.59 15.40 -13.54
N ASP A 396 18.86 15.08 -13.80
CA ASP A 396 19.35 14.52 -15.06
C ASP A 396 19.06 13.01 -15.16
N ASP A 397 19.37 12.42 -16.32
CA ASP A 397 18.92 11.08 -16.73
C ASP A 397 19.58 9.92 -15.96
N HIS A 398 20.43 10.21 -14.97
CA HIS A 398 21.24 9.20 -14.29
C HIS A 398 20.62 8.67 -12.98
N LEU A 399 19.65 9.37 -12.39
CA LEU A 399 19.08 8.93 -11.11
C LEU A 399 17.97 7.90 -11.31
N LEU A 400 18.23 6.64 -10.94
CA LEU A 400 17.28 5.51 -11.08
C LEU A 400 15.95 5.70 -10.32
N VAL A 401 15.91 6.62 -9.36
CA VAL A 401 14.76 6.92 -8.50
C VAL A 401 14.18 8.31 -8.73
N ARG A 402 14.49 8.95 -9.87
CA ARG A 402 14.12 10.34 -10.17
C ARG A 402 12.64 10.64 -9.96
N THR A 403 11.75 9.75 -10.39
CA THR A 403 10.30 9.89 -10.21
C THR A 403 9.91 9.96 -8.72
N SER A 404 10.46 9.08 -7.89
CA SER A 404 10.22 9.08 -6.45
C SER A 404 10.81 10.34 -5.77
N LEU A 405 12.00 10.76 -6.20
CA LEU A 405 12.62 12.00 -5.71
C LEU A 405 11.75 13.22 -6.08
N MET A 406 11.26 13.28 -7.32
CA MET A 406 10.40 14.36 -7.79
C MET A 406 9.15 14.51 -6.92
N LYS A 407 8.52 13.39 -6.58
CA LYS A 407 7.33 13.38 -5.72
C LYS A 407 7.62 14.01 -4.36
N VAL A 408 8.66 13.54 -3.67
CA VAL A 408 9.00 14.04 -2.32
C VAL A 408 9.46 15.51 -2.35
N LEU A 409 10.17 15.92 -3.40
CA LEU A 409 10.56 17.32 -3.57
C LEU A 409 9.35 18.25 -3.75
N VAL A 410 8.32 17.80 -4.47
CA VAL A 410 7.06 18.55 -4.60
C VAL A 410 6.32 18.63 -3.25
N GLU A 411 6.33 17.55 -2.47
CA GLU A 411 5.76 17.48 -1.13
C GLU A 411 6.51 18.40 -0.15
N ILE A 412 7.83 18.46 -0.19
CA ILE A 412 8.64 19.42 0.58
C ILE A 412 8.33 20.85 0.16
N GLY A 413 8.17 21.13 -1.14
CA GLY A 413 7.74 22.46 -1.57
C GLY A 413 6.37 22.86 -0.99
N SER A 414 5.48 21.89 -0.76
CA SER A 414 4.12 22.13 -0.28
C SER A 414 4.03 22.54 1.20
N ILE A 415 5.09 22.32 1.98
CA ILE A 415 5.17 22.70 3.40
C ILE A 415 5.85 24.06 3.62
N ILE A 416 6.36 24.69 2.55
CA ILE A 416 6.93 26.03 2.62
C ILE A 416 5.79 27.06 2.58
N ASP A 417 5.61 27.78 3.69
CA ASP A 417 4.55 28.79 3.83
C ASP A 417 4.79 30.07 2.99
N ASP A 418 6.05 30.37 2.66
CA ASP A 418 6.42 31.53 1.84
C ASP A 418 6.20 31.22 0.36
N GLU A 419 5.15 31.81 -0.23
CA GLU A 419 4.77 31.61 -1.64
C GLU A 419 5.90 31.91 -2.63
N ALA A 420 6.75 32.90 -2.36
CA ALA A 420 7.86 33.27 -3.25
C ALA A 420 8.97 32.21 -3.20
N LYS A 421 9.31 31.73 -2.00
CA LYS A 421 10.25 30.62 -1.80
C LYS A 421 9.73 29.32 -2.39
N GLN A 422 8.46 28.98 -2.14
CA GLN A 422 7.81 27.81 -2.70
C GLN A 422 7.84 27.85 -4.24
N ARG A 423 7.48 28.99 -4.84
CA ARG A 423 7.53 29.17 -6.29
C ARG A 423 8.95 29.02 -6.83
N THR A 424 9.95 29.60 -6.17
CA THR A 424 11.36 29.49 -6.55
C THR A 424 11.81 28.02 -6.54
N LEU A 425 11.47 27.28 -5.48
CA LEU A 425 11.75 25.84 -5.35
C LEU A 425 11.13 25.06 -6.52
N TYR A 426 9.85 25.28 -6.79
CA TYR A 426 9.17 24.61 -7.90
C TYR A 426 9.73 25.02 -9.26
N GLU A 427 10.13 26.27 -9.44
CA GLU A 427 10.75 26.73 -10.69
C GLU A 427 12.12 26.05 -10.91
N MET A 428 12.93 25.88 -9.86
CA MET A 428 14.23 25.20 -9.93
C MET A 428 14.10 23.72 -10.30
N ILE A 429 13.11 23.02 -9.73
CA ILE A 429 12.99 21.56 -9.84
C ILE A 429 12.16 21.15 -11.05
N LEU A 430 11.04 21.85 -11.31
CA LEU A 430 10.03 21.41 -12.26
C LEU A 430 10.27 21.97 -13.67
N ILE A 431 10.68 23.23 -13.79
CA ILE A 431 10.82 23.89 -15.11
C ILE A 431 11.82 23.17 -16.02
N PRO A 432 13.00 22.71 -15.56
CA PRO A 432 13.95 21.98 -16.41
C PRO A 432 13.33 20.74 -17.06
N ILE A 433 12.53 19.97 -16.30
CA ILE A 433 11.86 18.75 -16.78
C ILE A 433 10.83 19.08 -17.84
N ARG A 434 9.99 20.10 -17.60
CA ARG A 434 9.00 20.54 -18.59
C ARG A 434 9.65 21.03 -19.87
N VAL A 435 10.70 21.85 -19.77
CA VAL A 435 11.42 22.37 -20.95
C VAL A 435 12.04 21.21 -21.75
N LYS A 436 12.68 20.26 -21.07
CA LYS A 436 13.24 19.07 -21.71
C LYS A 436 12.15 18.27 -22.44
N PHE A 437 11.04 17.97 -21.78
CA PHE A 437 9.92 17.26 -22.39
C PHE A 437 9.38 17.96 -23.64
N LEU A 438 9.13 19.27 -23.57
CA LEU A 438 8.64 20.05 -24.70
C LEU A 438 9.64 20.04 -25.87
N SER A 439 10.94 20.17 -25.58
CA SER A 439 11.99 20.12 -26.62
C SER A 439 12.08 18.77 -27.33
N LEU A 440 11.82 17.66 -26.61
CA LEU A 440 11.78 16.32 -27.19
C LEU A 440 10.51 16.09 -28.01
N CYS A 441 9.38 16.70 -27.61
CA CYS A 441 8.14 16.65 -28.39
C CYS A 441 8.25 17.41 -29.72
N GLU A 442 9.05 18.48 -29.78
CA GLU A 442 9.27 19.27 -31.00
C GLU A 442 10.23 18.61 -32.00
N ASN A 443 11.12 17.73 -31.53
CA ASN A 443 12.14 17.05 -32.36
C ASN A 443 11.94 15.52 -32.40
N PRO A 444 10.96 15.00 -33.16
CA PRO A 444 10.63 13.58 -33.17
C PRO A 444 11.72 12.66 -33.76
N THR A 445 12.75 13.20 -34.41
CA THR A 445 13.86 12.39 -34.96
C THR A 445 14.78 11.80 -33.88
N SER A 446 14.62 12.19 -32.62
CA SER A 446 15.39 11.67 -31.48
C SER A 446 14.59 10.76 -30.54
N ILE A 447 13.48 10.14 -30.98
CA ILE A 447 12.61 9.27 -30.13
C ILE A 447 13.27 7.90 -29.83
N ASN A 448 14.51 7.89 -29.36
CA ASN A 448 15.12 6.76 -28.65
C ASN A 448 15.37 7.09 -27.16
N ASN A 449 14.86 8.22 -26.67
CA ASN A 449 15.27 8.81 -25.38
C ASN A 449 14.05 9.02 -24.46
N ASN A 450 14.03 8.34 -23.30
CA ASN A 450 13.44 8.65 -21.98
C ASN A 450 12.19 9.59 -21.87
N ILE A 451 11.31 9.67 -22.86
CA ILE A 451 10.07 10.48 -22.80
C ILE A 451 9.09 9.91 -21.77
N ASP A 452 9.01 8.58 -21.71
CA ASP A 452 8.26 7.82 -20.71
C ASP A 452 8.70 8.17 -19.28
N ASP A 453 10.01 8.23 -19.05
CA ASP A 453 10.60 8.62 -17.76
C ASP A 453 10.30 10.10 -17.40
N LEU A 454 10.14 11.00 -18.37
CA LEU A 454 9.67 12.37 -18.13
C LEU A 454 8.15 12.42 -17.84
N LEU A 455 7.36 11.58 -18.51
CA LEU A 455 5.93 11.43 -18.23
C LEU A 455 5.70 10.89 -16.81
N ASP A 456 6.51 9.92 -16.38
CA ASP A 456 6.52 9.42 -15.00
C ASP A 456 6.84 10.52 -13.98
N CYS A 457 7.77 11.43 -14.31
CA CYS A 457 8.03 12.59 -13.46
C CYS A 457 6.78 13.49 -13.33
N PHE A 458 6.01 13.71 -14.40
CA PHE A 458 4.74 14.44 -14.30
C PHE A 458 3.67 13.68 -13.52
N CYS A 459 3.65 12.34 -13.59
CA CYS A 459 2.83 11.50 -12.71
C CYS A 459 3.18 11.75 -11.25
N ALA A 460 4.48 11.76 -10.90
CA ALA A 460 4.95 12.06 -9.54
C ALA A 460 4.55 13.45 -9.05
N VAL A 461 4.70 14.49 -9.88
CA VAL A 461 4.24 15.86 -9.57
C VAL A 461 2.73 15.88 -9.28
N THR A 462 1.97 15.12 -10.06
CA THR A 462 0.52 15.04 -9.93
C THR A 462 0.12 14.30 -8.65
N ASP A 463 0.79 13.20 -8.33
CA ASP A 463 0.54 12.40 -7.12
C ASP A 463 0.91 13.13 -5.83
N ALA A 464 1.92 14.00 -5.88
CA ALA A 464 2.34 14.88 -4.79
C ALA A 464 1.42 16.09 -4.57
N ALA A 465 0.49 16.37 -5.49
CA ALA A 465 -0.35 17.55 -5.41
C ALA A 465 -1.28 17.51 -4.18
N LYS A 466 -1.31 18.61 -3.43
CA LYS A 466 -2.23 18.84 -2.31
C LYS A 466 -3.24 19.92 -2.69
N ARG A 467 -4.33 20.04 -1.93
CA ARG A 467 -5.39 21.04 -2.20
C ARG A 467 -4.84 22.48 -2.30
N CYS A 468 -3.87 22.85 -1.47
CA CYS A 468 -3.25 24.18 -1.50
C CYS A 468 -2.38 24.43 -2.76
N THR A 469 -1.74 23.40 -3.31
CA THR A 469 -0.79 23.53 -4.43
C THR A 469 -1.38 23.14 -5.78
N ALA A 470 -2.55 22.49 -5.81
CA ALA A 470 -3.14 21.91 -7.02
C ALA A 470 -3.31 22.91 -8.18
N ASN A 471 -3.81 24.12 -7.91
CA ASN A 471 -3.97 25.14 -8.97
C ASN A 471 -2.63 25.56 -9.58
N PHE A 472 -1.59 25.72 -8.75
CA PHE A 472 -0.24 26.07 -9.20
C PHE A 472 0.38 24.92 -10.02
N LEU A 473 0.31 23.69 -9.50
CA LEU A 473 0.85 22.51 -10.17
C LEU A 473 0.10 22.21 -11.48
N PHE A 474 -1.22 22.42 -11.52
CA PHE A 474 -1.98 22.32 -12.76
C PHE A 474 -1.54 23.36 -13.79
N ALA A 475 -1.31 24.62 -13.38
CA ALA A 475 -0.78 25.64 -14.29
C ALA A 475 0.61 25.27 -14.82
N TYR A 476 1.44 24.59 -14.02
CA TYR A 476 2.71 24.03 -14.44
C TYR A 476 2.54 22.90 -15.49
N LEU A 477 1.58 22.00 -15.29
CA LEU A 477 1.31 20.83 -16.14
C LEU A 477 0.49 21.15 -17.40
N ALA A 478 -0.29 22.23 -17.42
CA ALA A 478 -1.17 22.59 -18.53
C ALA A 478 -0.45 22.64 -19.91
N PRO A 479 0.78 23.20 -20.04
CA PRO A 479 1.53 23.19 -21.30
C PRO A 479 1.92 21.78 -21.81
N VAL A 480 1.94 20.77 -20.94
CA VAL A 480 2.33 19.38 -21.27
C VAL A 480 1.16 18.61 -21.88
N LEU A 481 -0.09 18.98 -21.57
CA LEU A 481 -1.29 18.21 -21.93
C LEU A 481 -1.41 17.98 -23.45
N LYS A 482 -1.33 19.05 -24.25
CA LYS A 482 -1.50 18.96 -25.70
C LYS A 482 -0.35 18.22 -26.39
N PRO A 483 0.94 18.48 -26.07
CA PRO A 483 2.05 17.66 -26.53
C PRO A 483 1.89 16.17 -26.19
N SER A 484 1.43 15.80 -24.98
CA SER A 484 1.19 14.40 -24.61
C SER A 484 0.13 13.73 -25.50
N VAL A 485 -0.95 14.44 -25.85
CA VAL A 485 -1.94 13.96 -26.83
C VAL A 485 -1.30 13.75 -28.21
N ASN A 486 -0.43 14.67 -28.64
CA ASN A 486 0.25 14.55 -29.93
C ASN A 486 1.21 13.34 -29.95
N LEU A 487 1.90 13.07 -28.83
CA LEU A 487 2.75 11.89 -28.69
C LEU A 487 1.97 10.59 -28.88
N LEU A 488 0.75 10.51 -28.36
CA LEU A 488 -0.15 9.37 -28.55
C LEU A 488 -0.46 9.13 -30.03
N SER A 489 -0.66 10.21 -30.81
CA SER A 489 -0.89 10.11 -32.26
C SER A 489 0.37 9.77 -33.04
N ALA A 490 1.52 10.27 -32.63
CA ALA A 490 2.79 10.10 -33.34
C ALA A 490 3.43 8.72 -33.08
N ASN A 491 3.22 8.14 -31.90
CA ASN A 491 3.87 6.91 -31.44
C ASN A 491 2.87 5.75 -31.28
N LYS A 492 1.91 5.64 -32.20
CA LYS A 492 0.83 4.65 -32.12
C LYS A 492 1.30 3.19 -32.01
N ASP A 493 2.50 2.88 -32.48
CA ASP A 493 3.08 1.53 -32.46
C ASP A 493 3.98 1.29 -31.22
N SER A 494 4.19 2.29 -30.36
CA SER A 494 4.99 2.16 -29.12
C SER A 494 4.07 1.97 -27.91
N SER A 495 3.93 0.73 -27.44
CA SER A 495 3.14 0.42 -26.24
C SER A 495 3.63 1.19 -25.01
N VAL A 496 4.96 1.37 -24.88
CA VAL A 496 5.57 2.12 -23.77
C VAL A 496 5.10 3.58 -23.75
N ILE A 497 5.18 4.29 -24.87
CA ILE A 497 4.79 5.72 -24.94
C ILE A 497 3.27 5.87 -24.80
N VAL A 498 2.49 5.00 -25.45
CA VAL A 498 1.03 5.00 -25.32
C VAL A 498 0.63 4.81 -23.85
N ASN A 499 1.22 3.83 -23.17
CA ASN A 499 0.93 3.54 -21.78
C ASN A 499 1.34 4.69 -20.85
N ALA A 500 2.54 5.27 -21.03
CA ALA A 500 3.02 6.40 -20.24
C ALA A 500 2.13 7.64 -20.38
N VAL A 501 1.65 7.94 -21.59
CA VAL A 501 0.69 9.05 -21.79
C VAL A 501 -0.63 8.77 -21.08
N LEU A 502 -1.18 7.55 -21.19
CA LEU A 502 -2.41 7.18 -20.49
C LEU A 502 -2.24 7.23 -18.97
N GLN A 503 -1.12 6.75 -18.44
CA GLN A 503 -0.79 6.80 -17.02
C GLN A 503 -0.72 8.24 -16.51
N PHE A 504 -0.12 9.16 -17.27
CA PHE A 504 -0.12 10.59 -16.93
C PHE A 504 -1.54 11.16 -16.80
N PHE A 505 -2.43 10.86 -17.75
CA PHE A 505 -3.83 11.29 -17.66
C PHE A 505 -4.61 10.58 -16.54
N ASP A 506 -4.28 9.34 -16.20
CA ASP A 506 -4.85 8.64 -15.04
C ASP A 506 -4.50 9.35 -13.74
N CYS A 507 -3.20 9.63 -13.51
CA CYS A 507 -2.75 10.41 -12.36
C CYS A 507 -3.43 11.78 -12.29
N LEU A 508 -3.50 12.51 -13.42
CA LEU A 508 -4.11 13.84 -13.49
C LEU A 508 -5.57 13.82 -13.06
N THR A 509 -6.35 12.88 -13.60
CA THR A 509 -7.77 12.77 -13.30
C THR A 509 -8.04 12.30 -11.88
N LYS A 510 -7.17 11.46 -11.32
CA LYS A 510 -7.26 10.98 -9.94
C LYS A 510 -7.05 12.08 -8.91
N ARG A 511 -6.14 13.04 -9.16
CA ARG A 511 -5.70 14.04 -8.17
C ARG A 511 -6.21 15.44 -8.46
N MET A 512 -5.93 15.97 -9.65
CA MET A 512 -6.20 17.38 -9.96
C MET A 512 -7.69 17.68 -9.96
N TYR A 513 -8.50 16.70 -10.35
CA TYR A 513 -9.96 16.85 -10.32
C TYR A 513 -10.50 17.05 -8.90
N LEU A 514 -9.92 16.38 -7.91
CA LEU A 514 -10.36 16.45 -6.51
C LEU A 514 -9.92 17.76 -5.82
N TYR A 515 -8.88 18.41 -6.32
CA TYR A 515 -8.20 19.51 -5.64
C TYR A 515 -8.26 20.85 -6.37
N CYS A 516 -8.43 20.88 -7.70
CA CYS A 516 -8.53 22.11 -8.46
C CYS A 516 -9.96 22.67 -8.37
N ASP A 517 -10.10 23.84 -7.75
CA ASP A 517 -11.39 24.55 -7.68
C ASP A 517 -11.61 25.49 -8.89
N ASN A 518 -10.62 25.63 -9.77
CA ASN A 518 -10.69 26.52 -10.93
C ASN A 518 -11.43 25.88 -12.12
N HIS A 519 -12.63 26.38 -12.43
CA HIS A 519 -13.46 25.90 -13.53
C HIS A 519 -12.77 25.94 -14.91
N ASN A 520 -11.88 26.91 -15.17
CA ASN A 520 -11.15 26.99 -16.44
C ASN A 520 -10.14 25.84 -16.57
N ASN A 521 -9.46 25.51 -15.46
CA ASN A 521 -8.52 24.39 -15.41
C ASN A 521 -9.25 23.06 -15.65
N ILE A 522 -10.41 22.87 -15.00
CA ILE A 522 -11.25 21.68 -15.18
C ILE A 522 -11.75 21.58 -16.64
N SER A 523 -12.16 22.70 -17.24
CA SER A 523 -12.59 22.73 -18.65
C SER A 523 -11.46 22.30 -19.59
N LEU A 524 -10.25 22.83 -19.40
CA LEU A 524 -9.08 22.46 -20.19
C LEU A 524 -8.74 20.97 -20.05
N LEU A 525 -8.86 20.41 -18.84
CA LEU A 525 -8.66 18.98 -18.60
C LEU A 525 -9.70 18.14 -19.35
N TYR A 526 -10.97 18.53 -19.32
CA TYR A 526 -12.03 17.83 -20.09
C TYR A 526 -11.80 17.85 -21.60
N GLU A 527 -11.29 18.97 -22.13
CA GLU A 527 -10.93 19.09 -23.55
C GLU A 527 -9.76 18.16 -23.90
N ALA A 528 -8.69 18.18 -23.09
CA ALA A 528 -7.55 17.29 -23.28
C ALA A 528 -7.94 15.81 -23.18
N LEU A 529 -8.80 15.44 -22.23
CA LEU A 529 -9.31 14.07 -22.08
C LEU A 529 -10.13 13.60 -23.28
N LEU A 530 -10.98 14.48 -23.82
CA LEU A 530 -11.73 14.18 -25.03
C LEU A 530 -10.79 13.92 -26.21
N ASP A 531 -9.73 14.73 -26.35
CA ASP A 531 -8.70 14.54 -27.36
C ASP A 531 -7.96 13.20 -27.18
N VAL A 532 -7.54 12.85 -25.95
CA VAL A 532 -6.89 11.56 -25.64
C VAL A 532 -7.76 10.40 -26.10
N ILE A 533 -9.04 10.39 -25.72
CA ILE A 533 -9.96 9.30 -26.04
C ILE A 533 -10.18 9.21 -27.55
N GLN A 534 -10.37 10.34 -28.24
CA GLN A 534 -10.57 10.35 -29.68
C GLN A 534 -9.33 9.89 -30.46
N VAL A 535 -8.15 10.37 -30.08
CA VAL A 535 -6.88 9.96 -30.69
C VAL A 535 -6.61 8.49 -30.43
N TYR A 536 -6.76 8.03 -29.19
CA TYR A 536 -6.63 6.62 -28.83
C TYR A 536 -7.57 5.75 -29.67
N GLY A 537 -8.86 6.10 -29.72
CA GLY A 537 -9.86 5.35 -30.48
C GLY A 537 -9.58 5.30 -31.98
N LYS A 538 -9.09 6.39 -32.57
CA LYS A 538 -8.76 6.48 -34.00
C LYS A 538 -7.50 5.68 -34.35
N GLU A 539 -6.43 5.88 -33.59
CA GLU A 539 -5.10 5.34 -33.94
C GLU A 539 -4.94 3.90 -33.45
N GLN A 540 -5.49 3.53 -32.29
CA GLN A 540 -5.31 2.20 -31.71
C GLN A 540 -6.31 1.16 -32.26
N ALA A 541 -7.47 1.54 -32.81
CA ALA A 541 -8.45 0.57 -33.31
C ALA A 541 -7.88 -0.43 -34.35
N GLU A 542 -6.95 0.01 -35.20
CA GLU A 542 -6.21 -0.86 -36.12
C GLU A 542 -5.22 -1.79 -35.40
N HIS A 543 -4.50 -1.25 -34.41
CA HIS A 543 -3.52 -1.98 -33.61
C HIS A 543 -4.19 -3.06 -32.73
N PHE A 544 -5.39 -2.77 -32.20
CA PHE A 544 -6.25 -3.72 -31.49
C PHE A 544 -6.63 -4.95 -32.31
N LYS A 545 -6.62 -4.87 -33.64
CA LYS A 545 -6.87 -6.04 -34.50
C LYS A 545 -5.63 -6.92 -34.69
N LYS A 546 -4.41 -6.39 -34.53
CA LYS A 546 -3.16 -7.04 -34.95
C LYS A 546 -2.27 -7.55 -33.81
N SER A 547 -2.20 -6.85 -32.67
CA SER A 547 -1.20 -7.14 -31.60
C SER A 547 -1.66 -8.10 -30.47
N ASP A 548 -0.77 -8.44 -29.54
CA ASP A 548 -1.02 -9.35 -28.41
C ASP A 548 -2.04 -8.77 -27.40
N SER A 549 -2.75 -9.66 -26.69
CA SER A 549 -3.85 -9.36 -25.77
C SER A 549 -3.43 -8.65 -24.48
N LYS A 550 -2.21 -8.90 -23.98
CA LYS A 550 -1.78 -8.44 -22.66
C LYS A 550 -1.53 -6.93 -22.60
N GLU A 551 -0.73 -6.38 -23.51
CA GLU A 551 -0.42 -4.94 -23.58
C GLU A 551 -1.69 -4.12 -23.80
N LYS A 552 -2.53 -4.58 -24.73
CA LYS A 552 -3.87 -4.03 -25.00
C LYS A 552 -4.75 -3.93 -23.77
N THR A 553 -4.66 -4.92 -22.88
CA THR A 553 -5.44 -4.90 -21.65
C THR A 553 -4.91 -3.81 -20.71
N SER A 554 -3.60 -3.61 -20.62
CA SER A 554 -3.00 -2.56 -19.80
C SER A 554 -3.52 -1.17 -20.19
N ASP A 555 -3.49 -0.85 -21.48
CA ASP A 555 -3.94 0.45 -21.99
C ASP A 555 -5.43 0.66 -21.77
N LEU A 556 -6.26 -0.37 -21.99
CA LEU A 556 -7.69 -0.28 -21.70
C LEU A 556 -7.99 -0.19 -20.21
N ILE A 557 -7.21 -0.83 -19.33
CA ILE A 557 -7.35 -0.70 -17.88
C ILE A 557 -7.10 0.75 -17.46
N LEU A 558 -6.04 1.39 -18.00
CA LEU A 558 -5.75 2.80 -17.76
C LEU A 558 -6.86 3.70 -18.31
N LEU A 559 -7.32 3.46 -19.54
CA LEU A 559 -8.42 4.23 -20.14
C LEU A 559 -9.69 4.15 -19.29
N LEU A 560 -10.06 2.95 -18.81
CA LEU A 560 -11.20 2.77 -17.91
C LEU A 560 -10.97 3.49 -16.58
N SER A 561 -9.74 3.45 -16.02
CA SER A 561 -9.39 4.17 -14.79
C SER A 561 -9.58 5.68 -14.93
N ILE A 562 -9.06 6.28 -16.01
CA ILE A 562 -9.25 7.69 -16.36
C ILE A 562 -10.76 8.04 -16.39
N LEU A 563 -11.55 7.21 -17.09
CA LEU A 563 -13.00 7.45 -17.22
C LEU A 563 -13.70 7.36 -15.85
N ILE A 564 -13.36 6.38 -15.02
CA ILE A 564 -13.92 6.23 -13.66
C ILE A 564 -13.58 7.47 -12.81
N ASN A 565 -12.32 7.91 -12.79
CA ASN A 565 -11.88 9.08 -12.01
C ASN A 565 -12.70 10.33 -12.35
N VAL A 566 -13.00 10.52 -13.63
CA VAL A 566 -13.75 11.67 -14.17
C VAL A 566 -15.26 11.57 -13.91
N PHE A 567 -15.79 10.36 -13.75
CA PHE A 567 -17.23 10.10 -13.66
C PHE A 567 -17.72 9.68 -12.26
N ASP A 568 -16.83 9.42 -11.32
CA ASP A 568 -17.21 9.16 -9.93
C ASP A 568 -18.11 10.31 -9.41
N ARG A 569 -19.14 9.95 -8.64
CA ARG A 569 -20.04 10.89 -7.98
C ARG A 569 -19.28 11.89 -7.10
N ARG A 570 -18.19 11.45 -6.47
CA ARG A 570 -17.33 12.29 -5.62
C ARG A 570 -16.58 13.34 -6.43
N SER A 571 -16.35 13.05 -7.70
CA SER A 571 -15.72 13.90 -8.70
C SER A 571 -16.74 14.67 -9.52
N ARG A 572 -17.86 15.14 -8.95
CA ARG A 572 -18.80 15.96 -9.72
C ARG A 572 -18.48 17.44 -9.56
N PRO A 573 -18.23 18.17 -10.65
CA PRO A 573 -18.03 19.60 -10.55
C PRO A 573 -19.43 20.19 -10.36
N VAL A 574 -19.68 20.72 -9.17
CA VAL A 574 -20.97 21.33 -8.84
C VAL A 574 -20.76 22.82 -8.82
N ASN A 575 -21.60 23.55 -9.55
CA ASN A 575 -21.65 24.98 -9.39
C ASN A 575 -22.14 25.28 -7.97
N LEU A 576 -21.25 25.76 -7.10
CA LEU A 576 -21.56 26.00 -5.69
C LEU A 576 -22.73 26.98 -5.50
N SER A 577 -22.95 27.90 -6.46
CA SER A 577 -24.05 28.87 -6.40
C SER A 577 -25.41 28.27 -6.78
N THR A 578 -25.46 27.29 -7.68
CA THR A 578 -26.73 26.73 -8.17
C THR A 578 -26.99 25.29 -7.73
N GLY A 579 -26.00 24.60 -7.13
CA GLY A 579 -26.05 23.18 -6.81
C GLY A 579 -26.18 22.26 -8.04
N LYS A 580 -26.01 22.79 -9.25
CA LYS A 580 -26.17 22.02 -10.49
C LYS A 580 -24.83 21.44 -10.92
N THR A 581 -24.88 20.23 -11.46
CA THR A 581 -23.67 19.62 -12.02
C THR A 581 -23.26 20.35 -13.30
N GLU A 582 -21.99 20.71 -13.38
CA GLU A 582 -21.39 21.36 -14.54
C GLU A 582 -20.84 20.33 -15.53
N PHE A 583 -20.43 20.80 -16.70
CA PHE A 583 -19.78 20.00 -17.75
C PHE A 583 -20.56 18.74 -18.18
N ALA A 584 -21.89 18.71 -17.97
CA ALA A 584 -22.72 17.54 -18.30
C ALA A 584 -22.62 17.15 -19.79
N LYS A 585 -22.55 18.15 -20.69
CA LYS A 585 -22.35 17.93 -22.12
C LYS A 585 -20.99 17.32 -22.44
N ASN A 586 -19.91 17.82 -21.84
CA ASN A 586 -18.55 17.28 -22.03
C ASN A 586 -18.49 15.82 -21.55
N ARG A 587 -19.02 15.54 -20.36
CA ARG A 587 -19.07 14.19 -19.79
C ARG A 587 -19.85 13.22 -20.69
N SER A 588 -21.03 13.61 -21.18
CA SER A 588 -21.82 12.80 -22.12
C SER A 588 -21.07 12.52 -23.42
N ARG A 589 -20.34 13.51 -23.98
CA ARG A 589 -19.49 13.32 -25.17
C ARG A 589 -18.34 12.33 -24.94
N ILE A 590 -17.69 12.42 -23.77
CA ILE A 590 -16.60 11.52 -23.37
C ILE A 590 -17.12 10.09 -23.23
N ILE A 591 -18.27 9.89 -22.57
CA ILE A 591 -18.94 8.58 -22.46
C ILE A 591 -19.22 8.00 -23.85
N ALA A 592 -19.80 8.79 -24.75
CA ALA A 592 -20.11 8.34 -26.10
C ALA A 592 -18.86 7.95 -26.89
N ALA A 593 -17.78 8.73 -26.78
CA ALA A 593 -16.50 8.41 -27.42
C ALA A 593 -15.89 7.13 -26.84
N ALA A 594 -15.93 6.94 -25.51
CA ALA A 594 -15.42 5.75 -24.86
C ALA A 594 -16.19 4.48 -25.26
N TRP A 595 -17.53 4.53 -25.32
CA TRP A 595 -18.34 3.39 -25.75
C TRP A 595 -18.10 3.00 -27.21
N ASN A 596 -17.89 3.98 -28.10
CA ASN A 596 -17.50 3.68 -29.49
C ASN A 596 -16.19 2.88 -29.56
N ILE A 597 -15.24 3.18 -28.67
CA ILE A 597 -13.97 2.44 -28.58
C ILE A 597 -14.22 1.05 -28.01
N LEU A 598 -14.83 0.96 -26.82
CA LEU A 598 -15.04 -0.31 -26.13
C LEU A 598 -15.83 -1.30 -26.99
N LEU A 599 -16.92 -0.89 -27.62
CA LEU A 599 -17.70 -1.77 -28.50
C LEU A 599 -16.91 -2.24 -29.73
N SER A 600 -15.92 -1.46 -30.18
CA SER A 600 -15.09 -1.82 -31.34
C SER A 600 -13.91 -2.75 -31.02
N VAL A 601 -13.40 -2.72 -29.77
CA VAL A 601 -12.16 -3.44 -29.40
C VAL A 601 -12.33 -4.51 -28.33
N MET A 602 -13.39 -4.44 -27.52
CA MET A 602 -13.57 -5.29 -26.34
C MET A 602 -13.93 -6.71 -26.76
N LYS A 603 -13.18 -7.69 -26.23
CA LYS A 603 -13.48 -9.11 -26.36
C LYS A 603 -13.94 -9.65 -25.01
N TYR A 604 -14.83 -10.64 -25.04
CA TYR A 604 -15.34 -11.28 -23.81
C TYR A 604 -14.21 -11.88 -22.94
N GLU A 605 -13.11 -12.32 -23.58
CA GLU A 605 -11.91 -12.82 -22.89
C GLU A 605 -11.26 -11.80 -21.95
N PHE A 606 -11.38 -10.50 -22.21
CA PHE A 606 -10.82 -9.46 -21.33
C PHE A 606 -11.52 -9.41 -19.97
N LEU A 607 -12.80 -9.83 -19.90
CA LEU A 607 -13.52 -9.93 -18.63
C LEU A 607 -12.98 -11.06 -17.74
N LYS A 608 -12.15 -11.99 -18.25
CA LYS A 608 -11.44 -12.97 -17.42
C LYS A 608 -10.28 -12.36 -16.64
N LEU A 609 -9.84 -11.14 -17.00
CA LEU A 609 -8.74 -10.44 -16.33
C LEU A 609 -9.31 -9.60 -15.18
N PRO A 610 -8.98 -9.90 -13.90
CA PRO A 610 -9.68 -9.29 -12.77
C PRO A 610 -9.67 -7.75 -12.75
N LEU A 611 -8.51 -7.13 -12.99
CA LEU A 611 -8.40 -5.67 -12.98
C LEU A 611 -9.24 -5.00 -14.10
N PHE A 612 -9.24 -5.59 -15.30
CA PHE A 612 -10.06 -5.11 -16.40
C PHE A 612 -11.55 -5.26 -16.07
N ARG A 613 -11.97 -6.45 -15.60
CA ARG A 613 -13.36 -6.75 -15.22
C ARG A 613 -13.88 -5.72 -14.21
N LYS A 614 -13.12 -5.50 -13.12
CA LYS A 614 -13.47 -4.52 -12.08
C LYS A 614 -13.63 -3.10 -12.64
N ASN A 615 -12.64 -2.61 -13.38
CA ASN A 615 -12.69 -1.26 -13.94
C ASN A 615 -13.83 -1.13 -14.98
N PHE A 616 -14.07 -2.16 -15.78
CA PHE A 616 -15.15 -2.16 -16.75
C PHE A 616 -16.53 -2.02 -16.09
N TYR A 617 -16.83 -2.82 -15.07
CA TYR A 617 -18.14 -2.72 -14.39
C TYR A 617 -18.31 -1.41 -13.62
N ARG A 618 -17.25 -0.88 -13.01
CA ARG A 618 -17.28 0.46 -12.40
C ARG A 618 -17.56 1.56 -13.44
N PHE A 619 -16.92 1.49 -14.60
CA PHE A 619 -17.20 2.42 -15.71
C PHE A 619 -18.62 2.26 -16.25
N LEU A 620 -19.12 1.02 -16.42
CA LEU A 620 -20.48 0.74 -16.86
C LEU A 620 -21.51 1.37 -15.91
N LYS A 621 -21.30 1.23 -14.60
CA LYS A 621 -22.11 1.89 -13.58
C LYS A 621 -22.05 3.41 -13.70
N CYS A 622 -20.85 3.99 -13.81
CA CYS A 622 -20.72 5.44 -13.90
C CYS A 622 -21.34 6.02 -15.18
N SER A 623 -21.21 5.32 -16.31
CA SER A 623 -21.72 5.76 -17.60
C SER A 623 -23.24 5.67 -17.69
N THR A 624 -23.85 4.59 -17.20
CA THR A 624 -25.31 4.44 -17.12
C THR A 624 -25.95 5.45 -16.19
N GLU A 625 -25.27 5.83 -15.11
CA GLU A 625 -25.73 6.86 -14.20
C GLU A 625 -25.72 8.27 -14.82
N ILE A 626 -24.66 8.62 -15.55
CA ILE A 626 -24.44 9.98 -16.07
C ILE A 626 -25.18 10.22 -17.39
N ALA A 627 -25.17 9.24 -18.30
CA ALA A 627 -25.71 9.38 -19.65
C ALA A 627 -26.54 8.15 -20.07
N PRO A 628 -27.59 7.78 -19.33
CA PRO A 628 -28.45 6.65 -19.70
C PRO A 628 -29.09 6.83 -21.10
N GLU A 629 -29.27 8.08 -21.55
CA GLU A 629 -29.77 8.40 -22.88
C GLU A 629 -28.86 7.97 -24.02
N HIS A 630 -27.57 7.72 -23.76
CA HIS A 630 -26.64 7.23 -24.78
C HIS A 630 -26.95 5.78 -25.15
N PHE A 631 -27.16 4.92 -24.15
CA PHE A 631 -27.48 3.51 -24.34
C PHE A 631 -28.78 3.30 -25.08
N ALA A 632 -29.77 4.17 -24.84
CA ALA A 632 -31.04 4.15 -25.56
C ALA A 632 -30.92 4.55 -27.06
N LYS A 633 -29.77 5.08 -27.49
CA LYS A 633 -29.49 5.48 -28.88
C LYS A 633 -28.51 4.56 -29.59
N LEU A 634 -27.98 3.55 -28.91
CA LEU A 634 -27.12 2.53 -29.53
C LEU A 634 -27.92 1.74 -30.58
N SER A 635 -27.20 1.09 -31.50
CA SER A 635 -27.85 0.12 -32.40
C SER A 635 -28.41 -1.05 -31.59
N ASP A 636 -29.45 -1.72 -32.10
CA ASP A 636 -30.03 -2.88 -31.40
C ASP A 636 -28.98 -3.97 -31.13
N TYR A 637 -27.98 -4.12 -32.01
CA TYR A 637 -26.86 -5.05 -31.87
C TYR A 637 -25.93 -4.65 -30.72
N ASP A 638 -25.47 -3.40 -30.71
CA ASP A 638 -24.56 -2.90 -29.67
C ASP A 638 -25.22 -2.89 -28.30
N PHE A 639 -26.51 -2.55 -28.25
CA PHE A 639 -27.27 -2.57 -27.00
C PHE A 639 -27.45 -4.01 -26.48
N ALA A 640 -27.63 -5.01 -27.36
CA ALA A 640 -27.68 -6.41 -26.95
C ALA A 640 -26.35 -6.87 -26.31
N ILE A 641 -25.21 -6.45 -26.87
CA ILE A 641 -23.88 -6.71 -26.28
C ILE A 641 -23.78 -6.13 -24.86
N VAL A 642 -24.23 -4.88 -24.66
CA VAL A 642 -24.24 -4.25 -23.32
C VAL A 642 -25.14 -5.04 -22.35
N VAL A 643 -26.30 -5.50 -22.80
CA VAL A 643 -27.20 -6.34 -22.00
C VAL A 643 -26.53 -7.68 -21.63
N ASP A 644 -25.75 -8.28 -22.53
CA ASP A 644 -24.99 -9.50 -22.23
C ASP A 644 -23.91 -9.26 -21.17
N TYR A 645 -23.23 -8.10 -21.19
CA TYR A 645 -22.30 -7.72 -20.13
C TYR A 645 -23.01 -7.51 -18.79
N LEU A 646 -24.15 -6.81 -18.77
CA LEU A 646 -24.95 -6.67 -17.54
C LEU A 646 -25.35 -8.05 -16.98
N ARG A 647 -25.75 -8.98 -17.84
CA ARG A 647 -26.08 -10.36 -17.46
C ARG A 647 -24.87 -11.07 -16.85
N SER A 648 -23.71 -11.01 -17.50
CA SER A 648 -22.47 -11.62 -17.01
C SER A 648 -22.05 -11.04 -15.64
N GLY A 649 -22.25 -9.74 -15.41
CA GLY A 649 -21.89 -9.10 -14.14
C GLY A 649 -22.73 -9.56 -12.95
N LEU A 650 -23.94 -10.10 -13.20
CA LEU A 650 -24.78 -10.69 -12.16
C LEU A 650 -24.47 -12.17 -11.90
N GLN A 651 -23.63 -12.79 -12.73
CA GLN A 651 -23.23 -14.19 -12.60
C GLN A 651 -21.84 -14.23 -11.95
N SER A 652 -21.79 -14.63 -10.68
CA SER A 652 -20.55 -14.92 -9.97
C SER A 652 -19.98 -16.24 -10.47
N ASP A 653 -18.80 -16.21 -11.09
CA ASP A 653 -18.03 -17.42 -11.43
C ASP A 653 -17.44 -18.00 -10.12
N TYR A 654 -18.26 -18.70 -9.34
CA TYR A 654 -17.79 -19.45 -8.18
C TYR A 654 -17.08 -20.73 -8.65
N GLU A 655 -15.85 -20.62 -9.13
CA GLU A 655 -14.93 -21.76 -9.02
C GLU A 655 -14.62 -21.94 -7.52
N ARG A 656 -15.24 -22.98 -6.94
CA ARG A 656 -15.36 -23.23 -5.48
C ARG A 656 -14.06 -23.66 -4.76
N ASP A 657 -12.90 -23.61 -5.40
CA ASP A 657 -11.64 -24.06 -4.81
C ASP A 657 -10.61 -22.91 -4.80
N ASP A 658 -10.39 -22.27 -3.63
CA ASP A 658 -9.04 -21.84 -3.18
C ASP A 658 -9.05 -21.01 -1.88
N LEU A 659 -7.99 -21.20 -1.07
CA LEU A 659 -7.63 -20.59 0.23
C LEU A 659 -7.60 -19.03 0.29
N LEU A 660 -7.97 -18.34 -0.79
CA LEU A 660 -8.04 -16.86 -0.90
C LEU A 660 -9.49 -16.32 -0.89
N ALA A 661 -10.46 -17.16 -0.50
CA ALA A 661 -11.90 -16.89 -0.59
C ALA A 661 -12.35 -15.52 -0.06
N SER A 662 -11.74 -14.99 1.02
CA SER A 662 -12.17 -13.70 1.57
C SER A 662 -11.94 -12.52 0.62
N SER A 663 -10.79 -12.46 -0.07
CA SER A 663 -10.50 -11.37 -1.01
C SER A 663 -11.19 -11.55 -2.36
N LYS A 664 -11.39 -12.82 -2.81
CA LYS A 664 -12.15 -13.11 -4.03
C LYS A 664 -13.63 -12.74 -3.86
N ASN A 665 -14.21 -12.92 -2.67
CA ASN A 665 -15.61 -12.57 -2.40
C ASN A 665 -15.88 -11.07 -2.56
N TYR A 666 -15.08 -10.19 -1.94
CA TYR A 666 -15.25 -8.74 -2.09
C TYR A 666 -15.10 -8.26 -3.53
N PHE A 667 -14.23 -8.92 -4.31
CA PHE A 667 -14.00 -8.57 -5.71
C PHE A 667 -15.23 -8.90 -6.58
N GLU A 668 -15.80 -10.10 -6.45
CA GLU A 668 -16.99 -10.51 -7.21
C GLU A 668 -18.24 -9.74 -6.76
N GLN A 669 -18.36 -9.43 -5.47
CA GLN A 669 -19.42 -8.56 -4.92
C GLN A 669 -19.39 -7.15 -5.53
N ASP A 670 -18.21 -6.53 -5.68
CA ASP A 670 -18.10 -5.21 -6.32
C ASP A 670 -18.63 -5.27 -7.77
N ILE A 671 -18.37 -6.36 -8.50
CA ILE A 671 -18.85 -6.54 -9.87
C ILE A 671 -20.38 -6.66 -9.92
N SER A 672 -20.96 -7.50 -9.06
CA SER A 672 -22.41 -7.70 -9.00
C SER A 672 -23.14 -6.43 -8.61
N ILE A 673 -22.64 -5.69 -7.61
CA ILE A 673 -23.15 -4.39 -7.18
C ILE A 673 -23.14 -3.40 -8.35
N ASN A 674 -22.02 -3.24 -9.04
CA ASN A 674 -21.91 -2.30 -10.15
C ASN A 674 -22.81 -2.68 -11.33
N SER A 675 -22.95 -3.97 -11.65
CA SER A 675 -23.89 -4.43 -12.68
C SER A 675 -25.34 -4.14 -12.29
N ALA A 676 -25.74 -4.49 -11.06
CA ALA A 676 -27.08 -4.25 -10.54
C ALA A 676 -27.45 -2.76 -10.52
N LEU A 677 -26.53 -1.89 -10.09
CA LEU A 677 -26.74 -0.44 -10.13
C LEU A 677 -26.86 0.08 -11.55
N SER A 678 -26.11 -0.47 -12.51
CA SER A 678 -26.22 -0.11 -13.93
C SER A 678 -27.60 -0.49 -14.50
N ILE A 679 -28.11 -1.67 -14.13
CA ILE A 679 -29.47 -2.12 -14.46
C ILE A 679 -30.49 -1.17 -13.84
N ALA A 680 -30.32 -0.79 -12.58
CA ALA A 680 -31.20 0.16 -11.92
C ALA A 680 -31.31 1.49 -12.67
N ASP A 681 -30.16 2.09 -13.02
CA ASP A 681 -30.12 3.39 -13.69
C ASP A 681 -30.78 3.35 -15.08
N LEU A 682 -30.48 2.30 -15.88
CA LEU A 682 -31.12 2.09 -17.17
C LEU A 682 -32.61 1.77 -17.05
N GLY A 683 -33.00 0.91 -16.10
CA GLY A 683 -34.40 0.51 -15.87
C GLY A 683 -35.28 1.70 -15.51
N PHE A 684 -34.81 2.58 -14.63
CA PHE A 684 -35.53 3.81 -14.30
C PHE A 684 -35.58 4.80 -15.46
N TYR A 685 -34.54 4.86 -16.30
CA TYR A 685 -34.54 5.70 -17.49
C TYR A 685 -35.57 5.21 -18.52
N PHE A 686 -35.61 3.90 -18.81
CA PHE A 686 -36.55 3.30 -19.76
C PHE A 686 -37.99 3.36 -19.26
N ALA A 687 -38.24 3.15 -17.97
CA ALA A 687 -39.57 3.33 -17.37
C ALA A 687 -40.10 4.76 -17.51
N LYS A 688 -39.22 5.77 -17.59
CA LYS A 688 -39.59 7.18 -17.89
C LYS A 688 -39.73 7.47 -19.38
N ASN A 689 -39.04 6.72 -20.24
CA ASN A 689 -38.91 6.97 -21.68
C ASN A 689 -39.35 5.74 -22.48
N THR A 690 -40.65 5.45 -22.47
CA THR A 690 -41.24 4.25 -23.11
C THR A 690 -41.22 4.27 -24.65
N ARG A 691 -40.49 5.19 -25.28
CA ARG A 691 -40.38 5.28 -26.75
C ARG A 691 -39.37 4.30 -27.36
N TYR A 692 -38.62 3.56 -26.54
CA TYR A 692 -37.52 2.70 -26.94
C TYR A 692 -37.93 1.21 -26.88
N ASP A 693 -39.03 0.83 -27.54
CA ASP A 693 -39.65 -0.48 -27.42
C ASP A 693 -38.70 -1.66 -27.70
N THR A 694 -37.81 -1.55 -28.70
CA THR A 694 -36.83 -2.61 -29.03
C THR A 694 -35.82 -2.79 -27.91
N ALA A 695 -35.20 -1.71 -27.45
CA ALA A 695 -34.26 -1.73 -26.32
C ALA A 695 -34.92 -2.26 -25.04
N ILE A 696 -36.15 -1.83 -24.74
CA ILE A 696 -36.91 -2.30 -23.57
C ILE A 696 -37.14 -3.82 -23.63
N LYS A 697 -37.47 -4.37 -24.82
CA LYS A 697 -37.61 -5.82 -25.02
C LYS A 697 -36.30 -6.57 -24.75
N THR A 698 -35.18 -6.09 -25.31
CA THR A 698 -33.85 -6.70 -25.07
C THR A 698 -33.45 -6.62 -23.59
N PHE A 699 -33.65 -5.46 -22.97
CA PHE A 699 -33.36 -5.21 -21.55
C PHE A 699 -34.18 -6.09 -20.62
N SER A 700 -35.41 -6.46 -21.00
CA SER A 700 -36.28 -7.37 -20.24
C SER A 700 -35.69 -8.77 -20.04
N SER A 701 -34.72 -9.19 -20.86
CA SER A 701 -34.00 -10.45 -20.67
C SER A 701 -33.19 -10.51 -19.36
N LEU A 702 -33.00 -9.37 -18.68
CA LEU A 702 -32.29 -9.29 -17.41
C LEU A 702 -33.18 -9.62 -16.19
N VAL A 703 -34.49 -9.82 -16.37
CA VAL A 703 -35.40 -10.16 -15.26
C VAL A 703 -34.98 -11.45 -14.56
N GLU A 704 -34.74 -12.52 -15.32
CA GLU A 704 -34.33 -13.83 -14.80
C GLU A 704 -32.97 -13.79 -14.06
N PRO A 705 -31.87 -13.29 -14.64
CA PRO A 705 -30.59 -13.22 -13.94
C PRO A 705 -30.61 -12.27 -12.73
N THR A 706 -31.35 -11.16 -12.79
CA THR A 706 -31.48 -10.23 -11.64
C THR A 706 -32.27 -10.87 -10.50
N PHE A 707 -33.29 -11.67 -10.81
CA PHE A 707 -34.01 -12.42 -9.80
C PHE A 707 -33.15 -13.54 -9.20
N ALA A 708 -32.39 -14.26 -10.02
CA ALA A 708 -31.49 -15.32 -9.59
C ALA A 708 -30.42 -14.82 -8.60
N ILE A 709 -29.79 -13.68 -8.86
CA ILE A 709 -28.82 -13.11 -7.90
C ILE A 709 -29.50 -12.65 -6.60
N CYS A 710 -30.74 -12.12 -6.65
CA CYS A 710 -31.46 -11.77 -5.42
C CYS A 710 -31.74 -13.00 -4.53
N LEU A 711 -31.94 -14.19 -5.14
CA LEU A 711 -32.10 -15.45 -4.41
C LEU A 711 -30.78 -15.94 -3.80
N ASN A 712 -29.65 -15.71 -4.48
CA ASN A 712 -28.34 -16.22 -4.09
C ASN A 712 -27.54 -15.25 -3.20
N ALA A 713 -27.88 -13.97 -3.18
CA ALA A 713 -27.19 -12.97 -2.39
C ALA A 713 -27.25 -13.34 -0.90
N MET A 714 -26.12 -13.24 -0.19
CA MET A 714 -26.11 -13.37 1.25
C MET A 714 -26.70 -12.09 1.83
N TRP A 715 -27.97 -12.12 2.28
CA TRP A 715 -28.70 -10.96 2.82
C TRP A 715 -28.16 -10.39 4.15
N GLN A 716 -26.92 -10.74 4.50
CA GLN A 716 -26.12 -10.10 5.53
C GLN A 716 -25.34 -8.89 4.99
N GLU A 717 -25.13 -8.81 3.67
CA GLU A 717 -24.42 -7.71 3.01
C GLU A 717 -25.40 -6.66 2.50
N GLU A 718 -25.46 -5.52 3.20
CA GLU A 718 -26.45 -4.46 2.92
C GLU A 718 -26.23 -3.81 1.55
N GLU A 719 -24.99 -3.67 1.08
CA GLU A 719 -24.68 -3.01 -0.19
C GLU A 719 -25.15 -3.83 -1.41
N GLU A 720 -24.83 -5.13 -1.46
CA GLU A 720 -25.24 -6.02 -2.56
C GLU A 720 -26.75 -6.24 -2.59
N SER A 721 -27.35 -6.53 -1.44
CA SER A 721 -28.81 -6.75 -1.34
C SER A 721 -29.60 -5.50 -1.71
N SER A 722 -29.11 -4.30 -1.35
CA SER A 722 -29.72 -3.03 -1.74
C SER A 722 -29.60 -2.77 -3.25
N ALA A 723 -28.43 -3.02 -3.84
CA ALA A 723 -28.19 -2.84 -5.27
C ALA A 723 -29.03 -3.78 -6.13
N THR A 724 -29.01 -5.08 -5.84
CA THR A 724 -29.75 -6.12 -6.57
C THR A 724 -31.27 -5.95 -6.43
N SER A 725 -31.75 -5.60 -5.23
CA SER A 725 -33.15 -5.24 -4.99
C SER A 725 -33.59 -4.04 -5.83
N THR A 726 -32.75 -3.00 -5.89
CA THR A 726 -33.03 -1.80 -6.69
C THR A 726 -33.06 -2.12 -8.19
N ALA A 727 -32.16 -2.99 -8.66
CA ALA A 727 -32.15 -3.48 -10.04
C ALA A 727 -33.47 -4.19 -10.40
N LEU A 728 -33.90 -5.14 -9.56
CA LEU A 728 -35.16 -5.87 -9.76
C LEU A 728 -36.37 -4.94 -9.74
N PHE A 729 -36.40 -3.97 -8.82
CA PHE A 729 -37.45 -2.96 -8.76
C PHE A 729 -37.51 -2.11 -10.04
N SER A 730 -36.35 -1.71 -10.58
CA SER A 730 -36.28 -0.93 -11.82
C SER A 730 -36.81 -1.71 -13.03
N LEU A 731 -36.52 -3.02 -13.11
CA LEU A 731 -37.03 -3.91 -14.14
C LEU A 731 -38.54 -4.09 -14.02
N LEU A 732 -39.05 -4.23 -12.80
CA LEU A 732 -40.49 -4.31 -12.53
C LEU A 732 -41.23 -3.03 -12.95
N CYS A 733 -40.63 -1.86 -12.73
CA CYS A 733 -41.16 -0.58 -13.19
C CYS A 733 -41.11 -0.42 -14.72
N CYS A 734 -40.13 -1.05 -15.37
CA CYS A 734 -39.91 -0.96 -16.81
C CYS A 734 -40.81 -1.95 -17.58
N THR A 735 -40.85 -3.22 -17.18
CA THR A 735 -41.46 -4.34 -17.92
C THR A 735 -42.26 -5.30 -17.02
N GLU A 736 -43.28 -4.76 -16.36
CA GLU A 736 -44.15 -5.50 -15.43
C GLU A 736 -44.71 -6.80 -16.02
N ASP A 737 -45.12 -6.80 -17.30
CA ASP A 737 -45.67 -7.98 -17.97
C ASP A 737 -44.64 -9.11 -18.14
N THR A 738 -43.37 -8.78 -18.40
CA THR A 738 -42.29 -9.76 -18.48
C THR A 738 -42.02 -10.36 -17.10
N CYS A 739 -41.97 -9.53 -16.05
CA CYS A 739 -41.84 -10.01 -14.68
C CYS A 739 -42.98 -10.96 -14.28
N LYS A 740 -44.24 -10.60 -14.58
CA LYS A 740 -45.40 -11.48 -14.33
C LYS A 740 -45.30 -12.79 -15.11
N THR A 741 -44.82 -12.75 -16.35
CA THR A 741 -44.64 -13.95 -17.18
C THR A 741 -43.57 -14.88 -16.61
N TYR A 742 -42.45 -14.32 -16.15
CA TYR A 742 -41.40 -15.07 -15.46
C TYR A 742 -41.89 -15.70 -14.15
N VAL A 743 -42.65 -14.97 -13.33
CA VAL A 743 -43.28 -15.54 -12.11
C VAL A 743 -44.23 -16.70 -12.45
N ARG A 744 -45.02 -16.59 -13.54
CA ARG A 744 -45.88 -17.70 -13.99
C ARG A 744 -45.08 -18.92 -14.43
N LYS A 745 -43.94 -18.72 -15.12
CA LYS A 745 -42.99 -19.78 -15.51
C LYS A 745 -42.49 -20.51 -14.26
N LEU A 746 -41.97 -19.79 -13.26
CA LEU A 746 -41.51 -20.39 -12.00
C LEU A 746 -42.59 -21.20 -11.27
N LEU A 747 -43.82 -20.66 -11.18
CA LEU A 747 -44.94 -21.36 -10.53
C LEU A 747 -45.47 -22.56 -11.33
N SER A 748 -45.04 -22.73 -12.58
CA SER A 748 -45.42 -23.87 -13.44
C SER A 748 -44.46 -25.06 -13.34
N TYR A 749 -43.28 -24.88 -12.75
CA TYR A 749 -42.33 -25.97 -12.54
C TYR A 749 -42.89 -27.04 -11.60
N GLU A 750 -42.67 -28.30 -11.96
CA GLU A 750 -43.18 -29.46 -11.23
C GLU A 750 -42.68 -29.48 -9.78
N ALA A 751 -41.39 -29.17 -9.58
CA ALA A 751 -40.77 -29.07 -8.27
C ALA A 751 -41.44 -28.05 -7.32
N ASN A 752 -42.10 -27.03 -7.89
CA ASN A 752 -42.78 -25.98 -7.12
C ASN A 752 -44.25 -26.29 -6.81
N HIS A 753 -44.82 -27.37 -7.36
CA HIS A 753 -46.25 -27.67 -7.22
C HIS A 753 -46.69 -27.91 -5.77
N ALA A 754 -45.86 -28.58 -4.95
CA ALA A 754 -46.16 -28.85 -3.54
C ALA A 754 -46.35 -27.55 -2.72
N ASN A 755 -45.57 -26.51 -3.04
CA ASN A 755 -45.54 -25.23 -2.32
C ASN A 755 -46.31 -24.11 -3.06
N ARG A 756 -47.02 -24.42 -4.14
CA ARG A 756 -47.57 -23.44 -5.10
C ARG A 756 -48.45 -22.36 -4.46
N THR A 757 -49.27 -22.72 -3.49
CA THR A 757 -50.16 -21.76 -2.80
C THR A 757 -49.38 -20.74 -1.99
N THR A 758 -48.35 -21.20 -1.26
CA THR A 758 -47.44 -20.36 -0.47
C THR A 758 -46.63 -19.45 -1.39
N LEU A 759 -45.97 -20.03 -2.41
CA LEU A 759 -45.19 -19.28 -3.40
C LEU A 759 -46.03 -18.21 -4.09
N ARG A 760 -47.25 -18.56 -4.54
CA ARG A 760 -48.17 -17.60 -5.18
C ARG A 760 -48.54 -16.44 -4.26
N THR A 761 -48.69 -16.70 -2.95
CA THR A 761 -49.00 -15.65 -1.97
C THR A 761 -47.79 -14.76 -1.75
N ALA A 762 -46.59 -15.33 -1.60
CA ALA A 762 -45.33 -14.60 -1.47
C ALA A 762 -45.09 -13.68 -2.68
N PHE A 763 -45.23 -14.20 -3.91
CA PHE A 763 -45.10 -13.39 -5.13
C PHE A 763 -46.14 -12.27 -5.24
N ARG A 764 -47.38 -12.52 -4.81
CA ARG A 764 -48.42 -11.47 -4.77
C ARG A 764 -48.06 -10.35 -3.81
N THR A 765 -47.49 -10.67 -2.64
CA THR A 765 -47.03 -9.67 -1.67
C THR A 765 -45.84 -8.88 -2.21
N LEU A 766 -44.86 -9.56 -2.83
CA LEU A 766 -43.69 -8.91 -3.43
C LEU A 766 -44.10 -7.92 -4.53
N MET A 767 -45.05 -8.33 -5.38
CA MET A 767 -45.58 -7.51 -6.47
C MET A 767 -46.75 -6.59 -6.05
N ALA A 768 -47.13 -6.57 -4.77
CA ALA A 768 -48.18 -5.68 -4.31
C ALA A 768 -47.67 -4.23 -4.34
N HIS A 769 -48.54 -3.31 -4.78
CA HIS A 769 -48.23 -1.88 -4.84
C HIS A 769 -47.04 -1.59 -5.77
N ILE A 770 -47.26 -1.82 -7.07
CA ILE A 770 -46.45 -1.26 -8.15
C ILE A 770 -47.27 -0.18 -8.86
N PRO A 771 -47.60 0.99 -8.24
CA PRO A 771 -48.39 2.00 -8.91
C PRO A 771 -47.45 2.84 -9.80
N GLY A 772 -47.76 2.89 -11.09
CA GLY A 772 -46.99 3.59 -12.09
C GLY A 772 -46.64 5.03 -11.72
N LYS A 773 -45.38 5.39 -12.02
CA LYS A 773 -44.77 6.74 -12.03
C LYS A 773 -44.10 7.25 -10.75
N ARG A 774 -43.87 6.44 -9.72
CA ARG A 774 -43.09 6.89 -8.55
C ARG A 774 -41.74 6.17 -8.54
N PHE A 775 -40.68 6.97 -8.66
CA PHE A 775 -39.28 6.53 -8.71
C PHE A 775 -38.56 6.85 -7.39
N GLN A 776 -39.34 6.98 -6.31
CA GLN A 776 -38.89 7.58 -5.05
C GLN A 776 -38.06 6.59 -4.24
N GLN A 777 -37.14 7.13 -3.44
CA GLN A 777 -36.28 6.34 -2.57
C GLN A 777 -37.04 5.61 -1.45
N SER A 778 -38.22 6.11 -1.05
CA SER A 778 -39.13 5.43 -0.13
C SER A 778 -39.61 4.10 -0.71
N GLU A 779 -40.14 4.11 -1.93
CA GLU A 779 -40.69 2.90 -2.55
C GLU A 779 -39.63 1.85 -2.86
N ARG A 780 -38.39 2.28 -3.18
CA ARG A 780 -37.25 1.36 -3.31
C ARG A 780 -36.95 0.64 -2.00
N ARG A 781 -36.98 1.36 -0.88
CA ARG A 781 -36.81 0.79 0.47
C ARG A 781 -37.95 -0.14 0.83
N ASP A 782 -39.19 0.27 0.56
CA ASP A 782 -40.36 -0.57 0.81
C ASP A 782 -40.31 -1.87 -0.02
N PHE A 783 -39.88 -1.79 -1.29
CA PHE A 783 -39.68 -2.97 -2.12
C PHE A 783 -38.56 -3.86 -1.58
N HIS A 784 -37.44 -3.28 -1.13
CA HIS A 784 -36.34 -4.03 -0.51
C HIS A 784 -36.79 -4.81 0.72
N GLU A 785 -37.56 -4.20 1.62
CA GLU A 785 -38.14 -4.88 2.78
C GLU A 785 -39.11 -6.00 2.39
N ARG A 786 -39.96 -5.77 1.37
CA ARG A 786 -40.84 -6.82 0.84
C ARG A 786 -40.07 -7.96 0.19
N LEU A 787 -38.96 -7.67 -0.49
CA LEU A 787 -38.09 -8.67 -1.09
C LEU A 787 -37.39 -9.51 -0.01
N LYS A 788 -36.91 -8.87 1.05
CA LYS A 788 -36.34 -9.56 2.21
C LYS A 788 -37.35 -10.52 2.84
N GLN A 789 -38.57 -10.06 3.09
CA GLN A 789 -39.65 -10.89 3.60
C GLN A 789 -40.02 -12.02 2.64
N PHE A 790 -40.07 -11.74 1.33
CA PHE A 790 -40.32 -12.73 0.30
C PHE A 790 -39.28 -13.86 0.37
N LEU A 791 -38.00 -13.52 0.44
CA LEU A 791 -36.91 -14.49 0.46
C LEU A 791 -36.95 -15.38 1.69
N THR A 792 -37.22 -14.83 2.88
CA THR A 792 -37.45 -15.62 4.09
C THR A 792 -38.61 -16.61 3.94
N VAL A 793 -39.66 -16.25 3.19
CA VAL A 793 -40.81 -17.13 2.97
C VAL A 793 -40.52 -18.22 1.94
N VAL A 794 -39.71 -17.94 0.91
CA VAL A 794 -39.44 -18.89 -0.18
C VAL A 794 -38.18 -19.72 0.00
N GLU A 795 -37.37 -19.41 1.01
CA GLU A 795 -36.15 -20.14 1.36
C GLU A 795 -36.43 -21.65 1.52
N GLY A 796 -35.73 -22.47 0.74
CA GLY A 796 -35.95 -23.92 0.69
C GLY A 796 -37.26 -24.39 0.04
N LEU A 797 -38.14 -23.48 -0.42
CA LEU A 797 -39.43 -23.82 -1.04
C LEU A 797 -39.47 -23.60 -2.55
N LEU A 798 -38.72 -22.63 -3.07
CA LEU A 798 -38.69 -22.24 -4.49
C LEU A 798 -37.52 -22.88 -5.22
N VAL A 799 -37.82 -23.60 -6.30
CA VAL A 799 -36.85 -24.09 -7.29
C VAL A 799 -36.89 -23.16 -8.51
N ALA A 800 -35.73 -22.61 -8.88
CA ALA A 800 -35.57 -21.68 -9.99
C ALA A 800 -34.46 -22.20 -10.93
N GLU A 801 -34.70 -23.36 -11.56
CA GLU A 801 -33.82 -23.91 -12.61
C GLU A 801 -34.08 -23.27 -13.98
#